data_AF-A0AAN9BF68-F1
#
_entry.id   AF-A0AAN9BF68-F1
#
_cell.length_a   1.000
_cell.length_b   1.000
_cell.length_c   1.000
_cell.angle_alpha   90.00
_cell.angle_beta   90.00
_cell.angle_gamma   90.00
#
_symmetry.space_group_name_H-M   'P 1'
#
loop_
_entity.id
_entity.type
_entity.pdbx_description
1 polymer ?
#
loop_
_entity_poly.entity_id
_entity_poly.type
_entity_poly.pdbx_seq_one_letter_code
_entity_poly.pdbx_strand_id
1 'polypeptide(L)'
;MASTLVAWLFATLFAVVSGELLQNGGFESLDHWVCGGFQCSLTSDRHSEQHAVKVTGRSQYYQGPGQYIQVTPGHKYLVSAWVKLLNDHSGQAVDVELAFQYTDGTTDYQPAAIHQQAHTSEGWFHLQGSFTAPSKAVKSTLLYFQSRPDASVNFMVDEASVTDQSSGGGSTTGGGSQGSQSPAGNLLQNPEFESTAHWDCWDIHCALTSDRHSGQHALQVSGRKQSWQGASQYIHVTAGQAYHGEVWVKLLNDHSGQSIDLMADFEFTDGSHEYPIIAHHANARTAEGWIHLQGSFTAPRSKAIKQTRIYIMSSPDTSVSYAVDAASVTPATSSGGHVTFQSLNGKIDQLRKSNINLHVTTASGINKGDVKIHVLQKKKSFAFGTAVDCWKYDANDAGGKYRDFIHKHFNWVVPENALKWGTIESQRGHKNYQLALDMIHGVKQHGIKVRGHNLVWSVPNTVQGWVKGLCGDHNQLKTVVKQHIEETMSKTHGLLEHWDVNNENLHGTWYQDCLHDPSYNLELFREAHHADPNVKLFLNDYDVVAGGSETNDYLIQANYFKHANVGLYGIGVQSHFGNEVYPDPTTIKQRLDILAQAGVPIWVTELDVQAQDENKRADYYEAALRAFYGHPAVQGVMFWGFWDQAHWRGEKASLVKGSNLQMTAAGRRVFDLLENQWMTDETHTLSGSQMTVRGFHGDYEVHVMYQGRELSNLKQTFSLGKGDYTVNINVHK
;
A
#
# COMPACT_ATOMS: atom_id res chain seq x y z
N MET A 1 -9.08 1.53 79.46
CA MET A 1 -9.17 2.84 78.80
C MET A 1 -7.75 3.26 78.46
N ALA A 2 -7.54 3.70 77.22
CA ALA A 2 -6.23 4.05 76.64
C ALA A 2 -5.25 2.89 76.34
N SER A 3 -4.55 3.11 75.23
CA SER A 3 -3.22 2.64 74.77
C SER A 3 -2.98 1.15 74.50
N THR A 4 -2.62 0.83 73.25
CA THR A 4 -1.32 0.21 72.91
C THR A 4 -1.02 0.27 71.40
N LEU A 5 0.17 0.80 71.08
CA LEU A 5 1.09 0.45 69.99
C LEU A 5 0.57 0.17 68.57
N VAL A 6 0.96 1.01 67.60
CA VAL A 6 1.79 0.56 66.46
C VAL A 6 2.77 1.67 66.09
N ALA A 7 4.05 1.35 66.17
CA ALA A 7 5.18 2.17 65.77
C ALA A 7 5.94 1.37 64.68
N TRP A 8 6.35 2.07 63.61
CA TRP A 8 7.42 1.73 62.65
C TRP A 8 7.18 0.61 61.62
N LEU A 9 6.96 1.03 60.37
CA LEU A 9 7.85 0.76 59.23
C LEU A 9 7.31 1.49 57.98
N PHE A 10 7.71 2.75 57.80
CA PHE A 10 7.79 3.34 56.46
C PHE A 10 9.12 2.85 55.88
N ALA A 11 9.05 1.81 55.06
CA ALA A 11 10.12 1.41 54.16
C ALA A 11 9.55 1.44 52.75
N THR A 12 10.06 2.40 51.98
CA THR A 12 10.06 2.54 50.53
C THR A 12 9.91 1.21 49.78
N LEU A 13 8.79 1.04 49.08
CA LEU A 13 8.76 0.22 47.87
C LEU A 13 9.09 1.14 46.69
N PHE A 14 10.38 1.24 46.35
CA PHE A 14 10.73 1.48 44.95
C PHE A 14 10.24 0.25 44.18
N ALA A 15 9.17 0.41 43.41
CA ALA A 15 8.95 -0.50 42.30
C ALA A 15 10.13 -0.26 41.35
N VAL A 16 11.11 -1.16 41.38
CA VAL A 16 12.13 -1.22 40.35
C VAL A 16 11.38 -1.49 39.05
N VAL A 17 11.16 -0.44 38.25
CA VAL A 17 10.77 -0.60 36.86
C VAL A 17 11.86 -1.46 36.25
N SER A 18 11.52 -2.69 35.84
CA SER A 18 12.47 -3.58 35.20
C SER A 18 13.00 -2.87 33.96
N GLY A 19 14.28 -2.51 33.98
CA GLY A 19 14.93 -1.78 32.90
C GLY A 19 15.04 -0.27 33.08
N GLU A 20 14.78 0.31 34.26
CA GLU A 20 15.20 1.70 34.58
C GLU A 20 16.71 1.78 34.83
N LEU A 21 17.37 2.76 34.20
CA LEU A 21 18.82 2.94 34.21
C LEU A 21 19.28 4.10 35.10
N LEU A 22 18.41 5.08 35.39
CA LEU A 22 18.73 6.20 36.28
C LEU A 22 18.44 5.86 37.74
N GLN A 23 19.34 6.27 38.62
CA GLN A 23 19.12 6.26 40.06
C GLN A 23 18.72 7.66 40.49
N ASN A 24 17.70 7.74 41.35
CA ASN A 24 17.20 9.01 41.89
C ASN A 24 16.81 10.01 40.77
N GLY A 25 16.06 9.50 39.78
CA GLY A 25 15.54 10.26 38.64
C GLY A 25 14.56 11.37 39.00
N GLY A 26 13.84 11.24 40.12
CA GLY A 26 12.99 12.28 40.69
C GLY A 26 13.75 13.38 41.45
N PHE A 27 15.09 13.31 41.54
CA PHE A 27 15.92 14.34 42.19
C PHE A 27 15.54 14.64 43.65
N GLU A 28 15.22 13.62 44.43
CA GLU A 28 14.94 13.76 45.88
C GLU A 28 16.23 13.86 46.72
N SER A 29 17.35 13.45 46.14
CA SER A 29 18.70 13.84 46.56
C SER A 29 19.54 14.27 45.35
N LEU A 30 20.80 14.66 45.53
CA LEU A 30 21.75 14.81 44.41
C LEU A 30 22.69 13.60 44.27
N ASP A 31 22.42 12.52 45.02
CA ASP A 31 23.24 11.32 44.94
C ASP A 31 23.16 10.72 43.54
N HIS A 32 24.28 10.19 43.06
CA HIS A 32 24.47 9.63 41.71
C HIS A 32 24.45 10.63 40.55
N TRP A 33 24.14 11.90 40.80
CA TRP A 33 24.19 12.96 39.79
C TRP A 33 25.52 13.72 39.81
N VAL A 34 26.07 13.95 38.62
CA VAL A 34 27.29 14.70 38.36
C VAL A 34 26.91 16.16 38.06
N CYS A 35 27.37 17.06 38.93
CA CYS A 35 27.14 18.49 38.83
C CYS A 35 28.47 19.26 38.78
N GLY A 36 29.19 19.15 37.67
CA GLY A 36 30.56 19.68 37.52
C GLY A 36 30.62 21.05 36.82
N GLY A 37 31.11 22.08 37.52
CA GLY A 37 31.41 23.39 36.93
C GLY A 37 30.24 24.37 36.82
N PHE A 38 29.13 24.09 37.50
CA PHE A 38 27.93 24.91 37.64
C PHE A 38 27.24 24.57 38.99
N GLN A 39 26.14 25.25 39.33
CA GLN A 39 25.41 25.01 40.58
C GLN A 39 24.21 24.09 40.35
N CYS A 40 24.17 22.96 41.08
CA CYS A 40 22.99 22.13 41.29
C CYS A 40 22.49 22.31 42.72
N SER A 41 21.19 22.57 42.90
CA SER A 41 20.56 22.60 44.22
C SER A 41 19.17 22.01 44.16
N LEU A 42 18.76 21.31 45.21
CA LEU A 42 17.38 20.85 45.34
C LEU A 42 16.46 22.03 45.61
N THR A 43 15.29 22.02 44.99
CA THR A 43 14.27 23.07 45.09
C THR A 43 12.92 22.45 45.41
N SER A 44 12.07 23.18 46.13
CA SER A 44 10.68 22.77 46.41
C SER A 44 9.70 23.12 45.27
N ASP A 45 10.12 23.94 44.30
CA ASP A 45 9.43 24.12 43.01
C ASP A 45 9.74 22.90 42.12
N ARG A 46 8.73 22.05 41.92
CA ARG A 46 8.86 20.68 41.41
C ARG A 46 7.65 20.29 40.57
N HIS A 47 7.81 19.28 39.73
CA HIS A 47 6.72 18.66 38.97
C HIS A 47 6.02 17.60 39.83
N SER A 48 6.79 16.83 40.60
CA SER A 48 6.31 15.70 41.41
C SER A 48 6.97 15.61 42.78
N GLU A 49 6.58 14.61 43.58
CA GLU A 49 7.20 14.23 44.86
C GLU A 49 7.55 15.40 45.82
N GLN A 50 8.81 15.56 46.26
CA GLN A 50 9.23 16.58 47.23
C GLN A 50 10.26 17.58 46.71
N HIS A 51 11.10 17.22 45.74
CA HIS A 51 12.12 18.12 45.18
C HIS A 51 12.28 17.97 43.67
N ALA A 52 12.87 18.98 43.05
CA ALA A 52 13.47 18.89 41.72
C ALA A 52 14.91 19.42 41.77
N VAL A 53 15.72 19.16 40.74
CA VAL A 53 17.04 19.80 40.64
C VAL A 53 16.94 21.13 39.91
N LYS A 54 17.45 22.19 40.53
CA LYS A 54 17.64 23.50 39.92
C LYS A 54 19.08 23.68 39.47
N VAL A 55 19.24 24.10 38.22
CA VAL A 55 20.53 24.28 37.54
C VAL A 55 20.77 25.76 37.28
N THR A 56 21.82 26.31 37.91
CA THR A 56 22.21 27.73 37.75
C THR A 56 23.72 27.91 37.62
N GLY A 57 24.18 29.13 37.31
CA GLY A 57 25.60 29.50 37.38
C GLY A 57 26.47 28.73 36.38
N ARG A 58 25.89 28.34 35.24
CA ARG A 58 26.58 27.67 34.15
C ARG A 58 27.40 28.67 33.35
N SER A 59 28.58 28.24 32.91
CA SER A 59 29.52 28.99 32.06
C SER A 59 29.65 28.40 30.65
N GLN A 60 29.11 27.20 30.43
CA GLN A 60 29.07 26.50 29.15
C GLN A 60 27.68 25.91 28.90
N TYR A 61 27.23 25.93 27.64
CA TYR A 61 25.88 25.48 27.27
C TYR A 61 25.66 23.98 27.52
N TYR A 62 26.71 23.16 27.56
CA TYR A 62 26.59 21.71 27.80
C TYR A 62 26.54 21.35 29.29
N GLN A 63 26.68 22.33 30.19
CA GLN A 63 26.67 22.06 31.63
C GLN A 63 25.27 21.79 32.14
N GLY A 64 25.03 20.63 32.73
CA GLY A 64 23.81 20.33 33.46
C GLY A 64 23.91 18.97 34.14
N PRO A 65 22.92 18.59 34.96
CA PRO A 65 22.98 17.38 35.76
C PRO A 65 23.11 16.16 34.85
N GLY A 66 24.09 15.30 35.14
CA GLY A 66 24.31 14.08 34.37
C GLY A 66 24.50 12.85 35.24
N GLN A 67 24.23 11.67 34.70
CA GLN A 67 24.41 10.39 35.40
C GLN A 67 24.99 9.35 34.45
N TYR A 68 25.95 8.57 34.95
CA TYR A 68 26.51 7.47 34.18
C TYR A 68 25.54 6.29 34.18
N ILE A 69 25.14 5.85 32.98
CA ILE A 69 24.22 4.74 32.78
C ILE A 69 24.92 3.58 32.08
N GLN A 70 24.42 2.36 32.30
CA GLN A 70 24.89 1.16 31.63
C GLN A 70 23.94 0.79 30.50
N VAL A 71 24.44 0.79 29.28
CA VAL A 71 23.65 0.49 28.08
C VAL A 71 24.16 -0.78 27.39
N THR A 72 23.25 -1.53 26.79
CA THR A 72 23.57 -2.75 26.04
C THR A 72 23.75 -2.41 24.55
N PRO A 73 24.86 -2.79 23.90
CA PRO A 73 25.10 -2.46 22.49
C PRO A 73 23.95 -2.87 21.57
N GLY A 74 23.46 -1.92 20.76
CA GLY A 74 22.36 -2.14 19.81
C GLY A 74 20.94 -2.10 20.42
N HIS A 75 20.80 -1.99 21.74
CA HIS A 75 19.50 -1.83 22.39
C HIS A 75 18.99 -0.38 22.22
N LYS A 76 17.66 -0.25 22.17
CA LYS A 76 17.00 1.06 22.10
C LYS A 76 16.47 1.45 23.49
N TYR A 77 16.74 2.67 23.89
CA TYR A 77 16.36 3.23 25.18
C TYR A 77 15.43 4.42 24.99
N LEU A 78 14.39 4.49 25.81
CA LEU A 78 13.50 5.64 25.91
C LEU A 78 14.01 6.56 27.02
N VAL A 79 14.05 7.87 26.76
CA VAL A 79 14.43 8.91 27.72
C VAL A 79 13.25 9.83 27.93
N SER A 80 12.98 10.16 29.19
CA SER A 80 11.89 11.04 29.61
C SER A 80 12.36 11.91 30.77
N ALA A 81 11.95 13.17 30.80
CA ALA A 81 12.07 14.04 31.97
C ALA A 81 11.08 15.19 31.89
N TRP A 82 10.73 15.77 33.03
CA TRP A 82 10.07 17.06 33.09
C TRP A 82 11.09 18.16 33.29
N VAL A 83 10.98 19.22 32.50
CA VAL A 83 11.94 20.32 32.49
C VAL A 83 11.18 21.63 32.60
N LYS A 84 11.73 22.58 33.35
CA LYS A 84 11.17 23.93 33.47
C LYS A 84 12.25 24.98 33.30
N LEU A 85 12.03 25.94 32.41
CA LEU A 85 12.94 27.07 32.24
C LEU A 85 12.68 28.15 33.29
N LEU A 86 13.75 28.82 33.72
CA LEU A 86 13.70 29.87 34.74
C LEU A 86 13.98 31.27 34.19
N ASN A 87 14.56 31.36 32.99
CA ASN A 87 14.74 32.60 32.26
C ASN A 87 14.74 32.36 30.74
N ASP A 88 14.23 33.33 29.99
CA ASP A 88 14.10 33.26 28.54
C ASP A 88 15.30 33.83 27.81
N HIS A 89 15.67 33.18 26.72
CA HIS A 89 16.61 33.63 25.70
C HIS A 89 16.09 33.25 24.31
N SER A 90 16.42 34.07 23.32
CA SER A 90 15.94 33.88 21.95
C SER A 90 16.54 32.61 21.32
N GLY A 91 15.67 31.74 20.81
CA GLY A 91 16.08 30.52 20.08
C GLY A 91 16.73 29.46 20.95
N GLN A 92 16.44 29.45 22.26
CA GLN A 92 16.99 28.47 23.19
C GLN A 92 16.32 27.10 23.04
N ALA A 93 17.10 26.04 23.24
CA ALA A 93 16.65 24.66 23.29
C ALA A 93 17.13 24.01 24.58
N VAL A 94 16.37 23.04 25.09
CA VAL A 94 16.80 22.17 26.19
C VAL A 94 16.86 20.74 25.69
N ASP A 95 17.98 20.08 25.93
CA ASP A 95 18.28 18.76 25.39
C ASP A 95 18.67 17.77 26.50
N VAL A 96 18.45 16.49 26.22
CA VAL A 96 19.16 15.38 26.86
C VAL A 96 20.16 14.82 25.87
N GLU A 97 21.44 14.83 26.23
CA GLU A 97 22.54 14.37 25.38
C GLU A 97 23.30 13.21 26.04
N LEU A 98 23.75 12.26 25.23
CA LEU A 98 24.53 11.10 25.64
C LEU A 98 25.97 11.28 25.15
N ALA A 99 26.93 11.17 26.06
CA ALA A 99 28.34 11.02 25.72
C ALA A 99 28.77 9.56 25.87
N PHE A 100 29.04 8.90 24.74
CA PHE A 100 29.56 7.53 24.68
C PHE A 100 31.08 7.56 24.58
N GLN A 101 31.79 7.25 25.67
CA GLN A 101 33.23 7.06 25.62
C GLN A 101 33.54 5.61 25.23
N TYR A 102 34.20 5.39 24.10
CA TYR A 102 34.56 4.05 23.61
C TYR A 102 35.87 3.55 24.22
N THR A 103 36.09 2.24 24.15
CA THR A 103 37.29 1.59 24.69
C THR A 103 38.59 1.98 23.97
N ASP A 104 38.50 2.51 22.75
CA ASP A 104 39.64 3.02 21.98
C ASP A 104 40.00 4.49 22.30
N GLY A 105 39.31 5.10 23.27
CA GLY A 105 39.56 6.45 23.75
C GLY A 105 38.80 7.55 23.00
N THR A 106 38.02 7.21 21.97
CA THR A 106 37.14 8.17 21.27
C THR A 106 35.84 8.42 22.03
N THR A 107 35.22 9.59 21.84
CA THR A 107 33.90 9.93 22.41
C THR A 107 32.94 10.36 21.31
N ASP A 108 31.71 9.87 21.34
CA ASP A 108 30.60 10.29 20.47
C ASP A 108 29.47 10.91 21.30
N TYR A 109 28.80 11.92 20.73
CA TYR A 109 27.74 12.67 21.38
C TYR A 109 26.44 12.51 20.60
N GLN A 110 25.38 12.06 21.26
CA GLN A 110 24.10 11.82 20.61
C GLN A 110 22.97 12.45 21.41
N PRO A 111 22.13 13.31 20.80
CA PRO A 111 20.94 13.80 21.45
C PRO A 111 19.91 12.67 21.57
N ALA A 112 19.33 12.48 22.75
CA ALA A 112 18.21 11.57 22.97
C ALA A 112 16.86 12.27 22.87
N ALA A 113 16.78 13.52 23.32
CA ALA A 113 15.56 14.33 23.30
C ALA A 113 15.96 15.81 23.19
N ILE A 114 15.20 16.59 22.42
CA ILE A 114 15.42 18.03 22.25
C ILE A 114 14.06 18.74 22.23
N HIS A 115 13.91 19.78 23.05
CA HIS A 115 12.81 20.74 22.94
C HIS A 115 13.34 22.06 22.35
N GLN A 116 12.90 22.39 21.13
CA GLN A 116 13.33 23.59 20.41
C GLN A 116 12.46 24.78 20.78
N GLN A 117 13.07 25.96 20.91
CA GLN A 117 12.37 27.22 21.25
C GLN A 117 11.64 27.14 22.60
N ALA A 118 12.27 26.51 23.59
CA ALA A 118 11.69 26.38 24.92
C ALA A 118 11.55 27.77 25.58
N HIS A 119 10.44 28.02 26.26
CA HIS A 119 10.12 29.30 26.91
C HIS A 119 9.68 29.14 28.38
N THR A 120 9.98 30.13 29.23
CA THR A 120 9.58 30.12 30.65
C THR A 120 8.06 30.09 30.84
N SER A 121 7.31 30.61 29.87
CA SER A 121 5.84 30.60 29.86
C SER A 121 5.24 29.19 29.82
N GLU A 122 6.00 28.19 29.38
CA GLU A 122 5.54 26.79 29.30
C GLU A 122 5.45 26.13 30.68
N GLY A 123 6.09 26.69 31.70
CA GLY A 123 6.18 26.05 33.00
C GLY A 123 6.95 24.73 32.91
N TRP A 124 6.42 23.66 33.51
CA TRP A 124 6.97 22.32 33.35
C TRP A 124 6.50 21.74 32.01
N PHE A 125 7.43 21.43 31.12
CA PHE A 125 7.19 20.74 29.85
C PHE A 125 7.87 19.37 29.85
N HIS A 126 7.29 18.44 29.11
CA HIS A 126 7.78 17.08 29.03
C HIS A 126 8.80 16.94 27.90
N LEU A 127 10.03 16.55 28.25
CA LEU A 127 11.12 16.29 27.32
C LEU A 127 11.28 14.79 27.16
N GLN A 128 10.83 14.26 26.02
CA GLN A 128 10.88 12.83 25.72
C GLN A 128 11.57 12.55 24.39
N GLY A 129 12.29 11.43 24.33
CA GLY A 129 12.89 10.94 23.10
C GLY A 129 13.50 9.56 23.29
N SER A 130 14.36 9.14 22.37
CA SER A 130 14.99 7.82 22.45
C SER A 130 16.37 7.84 21.80
N PHE A 131 17.25 6.96 22.28
CA PHE A 131 18.54 6.72 21.63
C PHE A 131 18.76 5.23 21.45
N THR A 132 19.61 4.85 20.49
CA THR A 132 20.06 3.47 20.32
C THR A 132 21.52 3.40 20.74
N ALA A 133 21.84 2.52 21.68
CA ALA A 133 23.21 2.35 22.13
C ALA A 133 24.10 1.88 20.95
N PRO A 134 25.27 2.49 20.74
CA PRO A 134 26.16 2.08 19.66
C PRO A 134 26.51 0.59 19.73
N SER A 135 26.61 -0.07 18.58
CA SER A 135 27.05 -1.47 18.50
C SER A 135 28.54 -1.66 18.85
N LYS A 136 29.31 -0.55 18.92
CA LYS A 136 30.72 -0.51 19.30
C LYS A 136 30.87 -0.60 20.83
N ALA A 137 31.90 -1.29 21.32
CA ALA A 137 32.14 -1.44 22.76
C ALA A 137 32.36 -0.08 23.45
N VAL A 138 31.44 0.27 24.35
CA VAL A 138 31.48 1.51 25.12
C VAL A 138 32.15 1.25 26.47
N LYS A 139 33.07 2.14 26.86
CA LYS A 139 33.74 2.15 28.16
C LYS A 139 32.86 2.80 29.23
N SER A 140 32.18 3.90 28.90
CA SER A 140 31.20 4.55 29.77
C SER A 140 30.20 5.37 28.95
N THR A 141 28.96 5.49 29.46
CA THR A 141 27.91 6.35 28.88
C THR A 141 27.48 7.35 29.92
N LEU A 142 27.60 8.64 29.63
CA LEU A 142 27.08 9.72 30.46
C LEU A 142 25.85 10.31 29.78
N LEU A 143 24.69 10.26 30.45
CA LEU A 143 23.52 11.03 30.07
C LEU A 143 23.54 12.35 30.84
N TYR A 144 23.29 13.47 30.18
CA TYR A 144 23.20 14.76 30.86
C TYR A 144 22.22 15.71 30.18
N PHE A 145 21.62 16.57 31.01
CA PHE A 145 20.75 17.64 30.55
C PHE A 145 21.57 18.87 30.20
N GLN A 146 21.17 19.60 29.18
CA GLN A 146 21.85 20.83 28.76
C GLN A 146 20.88 21.79 28.08
N SER A 147 21.32 23.02 27.84
CA SER A 147 20.54 23.95 27.01
C SER A 147 21.46 24.71 26.07
N ARG A 148 21.02 24.90 24.83
CA ARG A 148 21.78 25.53 23.76
C ARG A 148 21.03 26.73 23.16
N PRO A 149 21.73 27.68 22.52
CA PRO A 149 23.18 27.83 22.50
C PRO A 149 23.75 28.56 23.72
N ASP A 150 22.89 29.13 24.57
CA ASP A 150 23.29 30.04 25.65
C ASP A 150 23.48 29.34 27.00
N ALA A 151 24.65 29.53 27.60
CA ALA A 151 25.00 28.96 28.91
C ALA A 151 24.30 29.66 30.09
N SER A 152 23.80 30.88 29.91
CA SER A 152 23.13 31.65 30.96
C SER A 152 21.65 31.28 31.18
N VAL A 153 21.13 30.33 30.41
CA VAL A 153 19.82 29.73 30.62
C VAL A 153 19.86 28.89 31.91
N ASN A 154 18.95 29.16 32.83
CA ASN A 154 18.77 28.36 34.03
C ASN A 154 17.51 27.51 33.86
N PHE A 155 17.58 26.25 34.28
CA PHE A 155 16.48 25.31 34.13
C PHE A 155 16.39 24.38 35.34
N MET A 156 15.23 23.74 35.49
CA MET A 156 14.99 22.68 36.46
C MET A 156 14.69 21.38 35.73
N VAL A 157 15.01 20.26 36.38
CA VAL A 157 14.70 18.91 35.89
C VAL A 157 14.08 18.11 37.02
N ASP A 158 13.05 17.35 36.69
CA ASP A 158 12.33 16.44 37.59
C ASP A 158 11.91 15.18 36.82
N GLU A 159 11.62 14.08 37.53
CA GLU A 159 11.13 12.80 36.99
C GLU A 159 11.91 12.29 35.76
N ALA A 160 13.24 12.33 35.81
CA ALA A 160 14.09 11.79 34.75
C ALA A 160 14.06 10.25 34.77
N SER A 161 13.88 9.64 33.60
CA SER A 161 13.83 8.19 33.42
C SER A 161 14.53 7.78 32.13
N VAL A 162 15.22 6.62 32.17
CA VAL A 162 15.81 5.96 31.00
C VAL A 162 15.47 4.48 31.05
N THR A 163 14.69 3.99 30.08
CA THR A 163 14.21 2.60 30.08
C THR A 163 14.60 1.80 28.83
N ASP A 164 15.06 0.55 29.02
CA ASP A 164 15.39 -0.38 27.92
C ASP A 164 14.11 -0.91 27.25
N GLN A 165 13.94 -0.64 25.96
CA GLN A 165 12.78 -1.04 25.17
C GLN A 165 12.92 -2.46 24.57
N SER A 166 14.05 -3.12 24.80
CA SER A 166 14.41 -4.40 24.16
C SER A 166 14.00 -5.64 24.98
N SER A 167 13.55 -5.45 26.22
CA SER A 167 13.19 -6.52 27.15
C SER A 167 11.70 -6.47 27.48
N GLY A 168 10.87 -7.06 26.59
CA GLY A 168 9.42 -7.15 26.76
C GLY A 168 8.83 -8.37 26.08
N GLY A 169 9.12 -9.56 26.61
CA GLY A 169 8.47 -10.81 26.23
C GLY A 169 7.26 -11.14 27.11
N GLY A 170 6.07 -11.18 26.50
CA GLY A 170 4.93 -12.02 26.87
C GLY A 170 4.09 -11.64 28.11
N SER A 171 2.84 -11.24 27.88
CA SER A 171 1.62 -11.88 28.43
C SER A 171 0.38 -11.02 28.14
N THR A 172 -0.51 -11.56 27.33
CA THR A 172 -1.85 -11.03 27.06
C THR A 172 -2.82 -11.39 28.18
N THR A 173 -3.29 -10.41 28.95
CA THR A 173 -4.60 -10.46 29.63
C THR A 173 -5.21 -9.07 29.81
N GLY A 174 -6.33 -8.83 29.12
CA GLY A 174 -7.51 -8.14 29.66
C GLY A 174 -7.52 -6.61 29.81
N GLY A 175 -8.16 -5.94 28.84
CA GLY A 175 -9.19 -4.90 29.08
C GLY A 175 -8.78 -3.52 29.60
N GLY A 176 -8.92 -2.48 28.77
CA GLY A 176 -9.03 -1.09 29.22
C GLY A 176 -8.36 -0.05 28.30
N SER A 177 -9.19 0.80 27.70
CA SER A 177 -8.91 2.10 27.04
C SER A 177 -7.71 2.21 26.08
N GLN A 178 -8.01 2.26 24.78
CA GLN A 178 -7.09 2.71 23.73
C GLN A 178 -6.79 4.21 23.90
N GLY A 179 -5.59 4.54 24.36
CA GLY A 179 -4.93 5.82 24.06
C GLY A 179 -4.03 5.61 22.84
N SER A 180 -4.39 6.21 21.71
CA SER A 180 -3.64 6.10 20.45
C SER A 180 -2.34 6.89 20.54
N GLN A 181 -1.19 6.22 20.57
CA GLN A 181 0.10 6.84 20.26
C GLN A 181 0.17 7.12 18.75
N SER A 182 0.59 8.33 18.38
CA SER A 182 0.88 8.68 16.99
C SER A 182 1.87 7.69 16.35
N PRO A 183 1.64 7.22 15.11
CA PRO A 183 2.56 6.32 14.43
C PRO A 183 3.97 6.90 14.31
N ALA A 184 4.99 6.10 14.56
CA ALA A 184 6.39 6.52 14.38
C ALA A 184 6.63 7.02 12.94
N GLY A 185 7.14 8.24 12.79
CA GLY A 185 7.42 8.86 11.49
C GLY A 185 6.23 9.59 10.84
N ASN A 186 5.16 9.88 11.59
CA ASN A 186 4.10 10.77 11.14
C ASN A 186 4.66 12.19 10.93
N LEU A 187 4.39 12.77 9.77
CA LEU A 187 4.81 14.12 9.39
C LEU A 187 3.83 15.19 9.88
N LEU A 188 2.64 14.80 10.31
CA LEU A 188 1.64 15.69 10.88
C LEU A 188 1.88 15.88 12.39
N GLN A 189 1.74 17.12 12.85
CA GLN A 189 1.71 17.52 14.26
C GLN A 189 0.26 17.63 14.72
N ASN A 190 0.00 17.27 15.98
CA ASN A 190 -1.35 17.15 16.53
C ASN A 190 -2.31 16.36 15.60
N PRO A 191 -1.92 15.18 15.09
CA PRO A 191 -2.74 14.36 14.20
C PRO A 191 -4.02 13.82 14.85
N GLU A 192 -4.05 13.75 16.17
CA GLU A 192 -5.21 13.37 16.99
C GLU A 192 -6.22 14.51 17.19
N PHE A 193 -5.89 15.74 16.80
CA PHE A 193 -6.78 16.91 16.91
C PHE A 193 -7.27 17.22 18.33
N GLU A 194 -6.42 17.01 19.34
CA GLU A 194 -6.70 17.34 20.75
C GLU A 194 -6.57 18.83 21.07
N SER A 195 -6.04 19.59 20.11
CA SER A 195 -6.04 21.06 20.12
C SER A 195 -6.27 21.60 18.71
N THR A 196 -6.48 22.90 18.56
CA THR A 196 -6.47 23.56 17.24
C THR A 196 -5.05 23.97 16.80
N ALA A 197 -4.02 23.67 17.59
CA ALA A 197 -2.66 24.06 17.27
C ALA A 197 -2.13 23.29 16.05
N HIS A 198 -1.22 23.91 15.29
CA HIS A 198 -0.55 23.39 14.09
C HIS A 198 -1.45 23.15 12.86
N TRP A 199 -2.76 23.28 12.98
CA TRP A 199 -3.70 23.19 11.87
C TRP A 199 -4.11 24.59 11.36
N ASP A 200 -3.85 24.85 10.08
CA ASP A 200 -4.30 26.04 9.36
C ASP A 200 -5.69 25.76 8.76
N CYS A 201 -6.62 26.65 9.09
CA CYS A 201 -8.03 26.54 8.70
C CYS A 201 -8.45 27.55 7.63
N TRP A 202 -7.51 28.20 6.92
CA TRP A 202 -7.82 29.03 5.73
C TRP A 202 -9.00 30.00 5.88
N ASP A 203 -9.03 30.75 6.99
CA ASP A 203 -10.08 31.71 7.34
C ASP A 203 -11.50 31.10 7.46
N ILE A 204 -11.61 29.79 7.73
CA ILE A 204 -12.86 29.11 8.10
C ILE A 204 -12.93 28.88 9.62
N HIS A 205 -14.08 28.40 10.10
CA HIS A 205 -14.28 28.11 11.52
C HIS A 205 -13.85 26.67 11.85
N CYS A 206 -12.79 26.56 12.65
CA CYS A 206 -12.30 25.33 13.24
C CYS A 206 -12.46 25.35 14.76
N ALA A 207 -13.10 24.33 15.33
CA ALA A 207 -13.31 24.22 16.76
C ALA A 207 -13.19 22.77 17.22
N LEU A 208 -12.74 22.58 18.46
CA LEU A 208 -12.76 21.25 19.08
C LEU A 208 -14.21 20.81 19.31
N THR A 209 -14.48 19.55 19.02
CA THR A 209 -15.76 18.88 19.31
C THR A 209 -15.54 17.64 20.15
N SER A 210 -16.52 17.27 20.97
CA SER A 210 -16.53 16.01 21.72
C SER A 210 -16.99 14.82 20.87
N ASP A 211 -17.60 15.07 19.71
CA ASP A 211 -17.93 14.06 18.70
C ASP A 211 -16.65 13.68 17.96
N ARG A 212 -16.04 12.57 18.35
CA ARG A 212 -14.69 12.16 18.01
C ARG A 212 -14.63 10.70 17.60
N HIS A 213 -13.61 10.33 16.85
CA HIS A 213 -13.29 8.95 16.52
C HIS A 213 -12.40 8.32 17.61
N SER A 214 -11.41 9.07 18.10
CA SER A 214 -10.46 8.65 19.13
C SER A 214 -10.17 9.79 20.13
N GLY A 215 -9.39 9.51 21.17
CA GLY A 215 -8.89 10.56 22.06
C GLY A 215 -9.97 11.29 22.88
N GLN A 216 -9.79 12.59 23.16
CA GLN A 216 -10.74 13.45 23.89
C GLN A 216 -11.49 14.41 22.98
N HIS A 217 -10.91 14.80 21.84
CA HIS A 217 -11.50 15.75 20.90
C HIS A 217 -11.28 15.34 19.44
N ALA A 218 -12.06 15.97 18.56
CA ALA A 218 -11.82 16.02 17.13
C ALA A 218 -11.93 17.47 16.65
N LEU A 219 -11.48 17.76 15.43
CA LEU A 219 -11.57 19.11 14.85
C LEU A 219 -12.80 19.22 13.95
N GLN A 220 -13.77 20.02 14.37
CA GLN A 220 -14.91 20.40 13.53
C GLN A 220 -14.53 21.55 12.60
N VAL A 221 -14.80 21.39 11.32
CA VAL A 221 -14.64 22.36 10.24
C VAL A 221 -16.00 22.85 9.76
N SER A 222 -16.18 24.17 9.66
CA SER A 222 -17.44 24.81 9.27
C SER A 222 -17.22 26.21 8.70
N GLY A 223 -18.27 26.83 8.14
CA GLY A 223 -18.21 28.20 7.62
C GLY A 223 -17.35 28.36 6.37
N ARG A 224 -17.23 27.28 5.57
CA ARG A 224 -16.42 27.27 4.35
C ARG A 224 -17.08 28.12 3.26
N LYS A 225 -16.26 28.79 2.45
CA LYS A 225 -16.67 29.63 1.33
C LYS A 225 -16.27 29.04 -0.03
N GLN A 226 -15.29 28.15 -0.03
CA GLN A 226 -14.78 27.42 -1.18
C GLN A 226 -14.67 25.94 -0.83
N SER A 227 -14.85 25.07 -1.82
CA SER A 227 -14.89 23.61 -1.62
C SER A 227 -13.56 23.03 -1.12
N TRP A 228 -12.44 23.64 -1.54
CA TRP A 228 -11.10 23.26 -1.15
C TRP A 228 -10.72 23.69 0.26
N GLN A 229 -11.50 24.56 0.92
CA GLN A 229 -11.20 24.98 2.29
C GLN A 229 -11.46 23.86 3.30
N GLY A 230 -10.61 23.78 4.32
CA GLY A 230 -10.61 22.76 5.35
C GLY A 230 -9.39 22.86 6.27
N ALA A 231 -9.24 21.88 7.16
CA ALA A 231 -8.06 21.75 8.01
C ALA A 231 -6.84 21.35 7.15
N SER A 232 -5.73 22.07 7.32
CA SER A 232 -4.51 21.86 6.55
C SER A 232 -3.23 22.01 7.38
N GLN A 233 -2.14 21.40 6.93
CA GLN A 233 -0.84 21.49 7.58
C GLN A 233 0.31 21.36 6.58
N TYR A 234 1.37 22.14 6.76
CA TYR A 234 2.60 22.00 5.98
C TYR A 234 3.44 20.83 6.49
N ILE A 235 4.00 20.05 5.57
CA ILE A 235 4.88 18.92 5.85
C ILE A 235 6.15 19.00 5.00
N HIS A 236 7.19 18.28 5.44
CA HIS A 236 8.41 18.10 4.67
C HIS A 236 8.45 16.73 4.00
N VAL A 237 8.58 16.72 2.67
CA VAL A 237 8.69 15.50 1.87
C VAL A 237 10.03 15.43 1.15
N THR A 238 10.44 14.21 0.80
CA THR A 238 11.62 13.93 -0.02
C THR A 238 11.19 13.65 -1.45
N ALA A 239 11.78 14.35 -2.43
CA ALA A 239 11.44 14.18 -3.84
C ALA A 239 11.55 12.72 -4.30
N GLY A 240 10.47 12.18 -4.86
CA GLY A 240 10.35 10.80 -5.31
C GLY A 240 10.22 9.75 -4.22
N GLN A 241 10.03 10.14 -2.96
CA GLN A 241 9.60 9.24 -1.89
C GLN A 241 8.08 9.08 -1.94
N ALA A 242 7.60 7.85 -1.79
CA ALA A 242 6.19 7.56 -1.58
C ALA A 242 5.80 7.74 -0.11
N TYR A 243 4.59 8.23 0.12
CA TYR A 243 3.99 8.47 1.43
C TYR A 243 2.62 7.82 1.50
N HIS A 244 2.26 7.31 2.68
CA HIS A 244 0.91 6.90 3.03
C HIS A 244 0.24 8.03 3.79
N GLY A 245 -0.99 8.37 3.43
CA GLY A 245 -1.80 9.36 4.14
C GLY A 245 -3.14 8.75 4.55
N GLU A 246 -3.60 9.05 5.76
CA GLU A 246 -4.92 8.66 6.24
C GLU A 246 -5.55 9.73 7.14
N VAL A 247 -6.87 9.69 7.27
CA VAL A 247 -7.65 10.54 8.18
C VAL A 247 -9.03 9.93 8.39
N TRP A 248 -9.60 10.11 9.58
CA TRP A 248 -11.01 9.84 9.83
C TRP A 248 -11.83 11.12 9.65
N VAL A 249 -12.91 11.05 8.87
CA VAL A 249 -13.78 12.19 8.59
C VAL A 249 -15.23 11.83 8.81
N LYS A 250 -16.01 12.72 9.42
CA LYS A 250 -17.45 12.55 9.62
C LYS A 250 -18.22 13.77 9.14
N LEU A 251 -19.19 13.61 8.24
CA LEU A 251 -20.11 14.71 7.89
C LEU A 251 -21.00 15.04 9.07
N LEU A 252 -21.23 16.33 9.29
CA LEU A 252 -22.11 16.83 10.36
C LEU A 252 -23.49 17.26 9.83
N ASN A 253 -23.62 17.44 8.52
CA ASN A 253 -24.88 17.73 7.84
C ASN A 253 -24.90 17.15 6.43
N ASP A 254 -26.05 16.60 6.03
CA ASP A 254 -26.21 15.91 4.75
C ASP A 254 -26.42 16.88 3.59
N HIS A 255 -25.72 16.60 2.51
CA HIS A 255 -25.92 17.21 1.20
C HIS A 255 -25.79 16.14 0.11
N SER A 256 -26.59 16.26 -0.95
CA SER A 256 -26.58 15.27 -2.04
C SER A 256 -25.32 15.39 -2.89
N GLY A 257 -24.65 14.26 -3.14
CA GLY A 257 -23.49 14.21 -4.02
C GLY A 257 -22.22 14.81 -3.41
N GLN A 258 -22.15 14.92 -2.08
CA GLN A 258 -20.98 15.45 -1.41
C GLN A 258 -19.85 14.40 -1.39
N SER A 259 -18.63 14.82 -1.72
CA SER A 259 -17.41 14.04 -1.56
C SER A 259 -16.52 14.61 -0.45
N ILE A 260 -15.64 13.77 0.09
CA ILE A 260 -14.56 14.16 0.99
C ILE A 260 -13.24 13.68 0.39
N ASP A 261 -12.24 14.57 0.37
CA ASP A 261 -10.91 14.27 -0.17
C ASP A 261 -9.82 14.58 0.84
N LEU A 262 -8.88 13.65 0.99
CA LEU A 262 -7.57 13.93 1.56
C LEU A 262 -6.61 14.28 0.41
N MET A 263 -6.00 15.45 0.47
CA MET A 263 -5.24 16.04 -0.63
C MET A 263 -3.80 16.36 -0.23
N ALA A 264 -2.89 16.33 -1.20
CA ALA A 264 -1.61 17.04 -1.11
C ALA A 264 -1.60 18.24 -2.07
N ASP A 265 -0.88 19.29 -1.70
CA ASP A 265 -0.53 20.43 -2.54
C ASP A 265 1.00 20.52 -2.59
N PHE A 266 1.56 20.35 -3.79
CA PHE A 266 2.97 20.57 -4.07
C PHE A 266 3.16 21.94 -4.73
N GLU A 267 3.67 22.91 -3.99
CA GLU A 267 4.14 24.15 -4.57
C GLU A 267 5.58 23.98 -5.03
N PHE A 268 5.86 24.28 -6.28
CA PHE A 268 7.21 24.22 -6.86
C PHE A 268 7.92 25.57 -6.80
N THR A 269 9.24 25.56 -6.92
CA THR A 269 10.05 26.79 -6.92
C THR A 269 9.75 27.73 -8.09
N ASP A 270 9.12 27.24 -9.16
CA ASP A 270 8.66 28.05 -10.30
C ASP A 270 7.26 28.67 -10.09
N GLY A 271 6.64 28.44 -8.93
CA GLY A 271 5.30 28.93 -8.57
C GLY A 271 4.14 28.10 -9.13
N SER A 272 4.41 27.02 -9.87
CA SER A 272 3.37 26.07 -10.27
C SER A 272 2.97 25.13 -9.12
N HIS A 273 1.80 24.53 -9.23
CA HIS A 273 1.26 23.60 -8.23
C HIS A 273 0.82 22.26 -8.86
N GLU A 274 0.92 21.19 -8.09
CA GLU A 274 0.31 19.88 -8.36
C GLU A 274 -0.55 19.47 -7.15
N TYR A 275 -1.79 19.01 -7.40
CA TYR A 275 -2.79 18.70 -6.37
C TYR A 275 -3.25 17.23 -6.41
N PRO A 276 -2.41 16.24 -6.06
CA PRO A 276 -2.87 14.86 -6.07
C PRO A 276 -3.88 14.59 -4.95
N ILE A 277 -4.95 13.88 -5.32
CA ILE A 277 -5.86 13.25 -4.36
C ILE A 277 -5.13 12.06 -3.74
N ILE A 278 -4.98 12.07 -2.41
CA ILE A 278 -4.40 10.96 -1.65
C ILE A 278 -5.46 9.86 -1.48
N ALA A 279 -6.67 10.27 -1.10
CA ALA A 279 -7.81 9.39 -0.88
C ALA A 279 -9.11 10.15 -1.19
N HIS A 280 -10.00 9.50 -1.95
CA HIS A 280 -11.33 9.98 -2.29
C HIS A 280 -12.41 9.19 -1.55
N HIS A 281 -13.51 9.88 -1.22
CA HIS A 281 -14.78 9.24 -0.91
C HIS A 281 -15.98 10.02 -1.48
N ALA A 282 -16.70 9.39 -2.40
CA ALA A 282 -17.86 9.95 -3.08
C ALA A 282 -19.18 9.75 -2.34
N ASN A 283 -20.12 10.68 -2.53
CA ASN A 283 -21.51 10.60 -2.07
C ASN A 283 -21.69 10.41 -0.54
N ALA A 284 -20.73 10.88 0.23
CA ALA A 284 -20.64 10.77 1.67
C ALA A 284 -21.88 11.30 2.39
N ARG A 285 -22.39 10.55 3.36
CA ARG A 285 -23.59 10.88 4.17
C ARG A 285 -23.30 10.88 5.66
N THR A 286 -24.08 11.66 6.41
CA THR A 286 -24.03 11.67 7.88
C THR A 286 -24.33 10.30 8.49
N ALA A 287 -25.15 9.50 7.80
CA ALA A 287 -25.53 8.14 8.22
C ALA A 287 -24.35 7.16 8.25
N GLU A 288 -23.25 7.44 7.54
CA GLU A 288 -22.06 6.59 7.50
C GLU A 288 -21.19 6.76 8.77
N GLY A 289 -21.38 7.86 9.51
CA GLY A 289 -20.59 8.16 10.69
C GLY A 289 -19.14 8.52 10.34
N TRP A 290 -18.18 7.93 11.04
CA TRP A 290 -16.75 8.16 10.79
C TRP A 290 -16.28 7.30 9.61
N ILE A 291 -15.79 7.97 8.57
CA ILE A 291 -15.28 7.39 7.33
C ILE A 291 -13.75 7.43 7.39
N HIS A 292 -13.10 6.29 7.19
CA HIS A 292 -11.64 6.21 7.10
C HIS A 292 -11.20 6.44 5.66
N LEU A 293 -10.49 7.54 5.43
CA LEU A 293 -9.80 7.79 4.18
C LEU A 293 -8.34 7.34 4.34
N GLN A 294 -7.86 6.50 3.44
CA GLN A 294 -6.45 6.09 3.41
C GLN A 294 -5.92 5.95 1.98
N GLY A 295 -4.68 6.33 1.75
CA GLY A 295 -4.13 6.25 0.42
C GLY A 295 -2.68 6.63 0.39
N SER A 296 -2.18 6.93 -0.80
CA SER A 296 -0.75 7.08 -1.00
C SER A 296 -0.47 8.04 -2.14
N PHE A 297 0.56 8.85 -1.96
CA PHE A 297 1.06 9.76 -2.97
C PHE A 297 2.59 9.67 -3.06
N THR A 298 3.14 10.01 -4.22
CA THR A 298 4.59 10.10 -4.42
C THR A 298 4.98 11.55 -4.62
N ALA A 299 5.92 12.03 -3.83
CA ALA A 299 6.44 13.38 -4.02
C ALA A 299 7.10 13.49 -5.41
N PRO A 300 6.77 14.50 -6.23
CA PRO A 300 7.26 14.61 -7.59
C PRO A 300 8.79 14.76 -7.67
N ARG A 301 9.40 14.18 -8.71
CA ARG A 301 10.81 14.41 -9.10
C ARG A 301 10.97 15.37 -10.28
N SER A 302 9.86 15.72 -10.93
CA SER A 302 9.83 16.54 -12.16
C SER A 302 10.37 17.95 -11.94
N LYS A 303 10.18 18.50 -10.73
CA LYS A 303 10.53 19.87 -10.36
C LYS A 303 10.97 19.95 -8.89
N ALA A 304 11.70 21.01 -8.55
CA ALA A 304 12.08 21.29 -7.17
C ALA A 304 10.88 21.76 -6.35
N ILE A 305 10.56 21.02 -5.28
CA ILE A 305 9.45 21.32 -4.37
C ILE A 305 9.89 22.46 -3.44
N LYS A 306 9.08 23.52 -3.37
CA LYS A 306 9.26 24.64 -2.43
C LYS A 306 8.61 24.33 -1.09
N GLN A 307 7.37 23.86 -1.11
CA GLN A 307 6.63 23.45 0.09
C GLN A 307 5.57 22.41 -0.26
N THR A 308 5.16 21.65 0.75
CA THR A 308 4.09 20.64 0.62
C THR A 308 3.08 20.85 1.72
N ARG A 309 1.80 20.86 1.36
CA ARG A 309 0.69 20.97 2.31
C ARG A 309 -0.24 19.77 2.17
N ILE A 310 -0.70 19.26 3.30
CA ILE A 310 -1.77 18.26 3.37
C ILE A 310 -3.03 18.97 3.80
N TYR A 311 -4.16 18.65 3.18
CA TYR A 311 -5.43 19.25 3.55
C TYR A 311 -6.61 18.31 3.31
N ILE A 312 -7.65 18.48 4.11
CA ILE A 312 -8.91 17.75 3.96
C ILE A 312 -9.93 18.71 3.38
N MET A 313 -10.56 18.33 2.27
CA MET A 313 -11.59 19.14 1.63
C MET A 313 -12.88 18.35 1.44
N SER A 314 -13.94 19.07 1.10
CA SER A 314 -15.24 18.46 0.79
C SER A 314 -15.98 19.31 -0.23
N SER A 315 -16.50 18.67 -1.28
CA SER A 315 -17.09 19.31 -2.45
C SER A 315 -18.37 18.59 -2.89
N PRO A 316 -19.28 19.22 -3.68
CA PRO A 316 -19.22 20.60 -4.17
C PRO A 316 -19.81 21.62 -3.19
N ASP A 317 -20.69 21.22 -2.27
CA ASP A 317 -21.40 22.17 -1.40
C ASP A 317 -20.50 22.65 -0.26
N THR A 318 -20.34 23.97 -0.13
CA THR A 318 -19.48 24.62 0.87
C THR A 318 -20.16 24.81 2.22
N SER A 319 -21.49 24.65 2.29
CA SER A 319 -22.26 24.68 3.54
C SER A 319 -22.16 23.37 4.34
N VAL A 320 -21.56 22.32 3.77
CA VAL A 320 -21.20 21.11 4.50
C VAL A 320 -20.13 21.42 5.55
N SER A 321 -20.43 21.00 6.77
CA SER A 321 -19.52 20.93 7.91
C SER A 321 -19.14 19.47 8.15
N TYR A 322 -17.91 19.24 8.61
CA TYR A 322 -17.39 17.92 8.88
C TYR A 322 -16.45 17.96 10.09
N ALA A 323 -16.27 16.82 10.75
CA ALA A 323 -15.24 16.64 11.77
C ALA A 323 -14.10 15.78 11.21
N VAL A 324 -12.86 16.08 11.61
CA VAL A 324 -11.67 15.29 11.28
C VAL A 324 -10.96 14.84 12.55
N ASP A 325 -10.41 13.62 12.52
CA ASP A 325 -9.72 12.99 13.64
C ASP A 325 -8.66 11.99 13.11
N ALA A 326 -7.69 11.62 13.95
CA ALA A 326 -6.70 10.57 13.73
C ALA A 326 -6.07 10.57 12.32
N ALA A 327 -5.47 11.70 11.94
CA ALA A 327 -4.77 11.83 10.66
C ALA A 327 -3.35 11.26 10.72
N SER A 328 -2.82 10.74 9.63
CA SER A 328 -1.39 10.43 9.55
C SER A 328 -0.86 10.64 8.14
N VAL A 329 0.37 11.13 8.03
CA VAL A 329 1.15 11.07 6.80
C VAL A 329 2.52 10.52 7.13
N THR A 330 2.81 9.31 6.66
CA THR A 330 4.06 8.59 6.97
C THR A 330 4.78 8.21 5.69
N PRO A 331 6.13 8.15 5.66
CA PRO A 331 6.83 7.53 4.54
C PRO A 331 6.29 6.12 4.30
N ALA A 332 6.07 5.74 3.04
CA ALA A 332 5.58 4.40 2.67
C ALA A 332 6.52 3.26 3.11
N THR A 333 7.77 3.58 3.47
CA THR A 333 8.72 2.65 4.08
C THR A 333 8.43 2.34 5.55
N SER A 334 7.71 3.22 6.25
CA SER A 334 7.33 3.05 7.67
C SER A 334 6.17 2.07 7.86
N SER A 335 5.33 1.89 6.82
CA SER A 335 4.17 0.99 6.82
C SER A 335 4.44 -0.39 6.21
N GLY A 336 5.71 -0.76 5.96
CA GLY A 336 6.07 -2.08 5.43
C GLY A 336 7.43 -2.22 4.75
N GLY A 337 8.28 -1.18 4.78
CA GLY A 337 9.58 -1.13 4.11
C GLY A 337 9.48 -0.81 2.61
N HIS A 338 10.56 -0.25 2.04
CA HIS A 338 10.68 -0.06 0.59
C HIS A 338 10.63 -1.43 -0.11
N VAL A 339 9.69 -1.60 -1.05
CA VAL A 339 9.56 -2.86 -1.80
C VAL A 339 10.67 -2.93 -2.86
N THR A 340 11.62 -3.84 -2.66
CA THR A 340 12.72 -4.08 -3.62
C THR A 340 12.42 -5.28 -4.51
N PHE A 341 13.07 -5.37 -5.68
CA PHE A 341 12.96 -6.55 -6.55
C PHE A 341 13.42 -7.83 -5.85
N GLN A 342 14.41 -7.75 -4.96
CA GLN A 342 14.81 -8.89 -4.14
C GLN A 342 13.66 -9.38 -3.25
N SER A 343 12.97 -8.46 -2.57
CA SER A 343 11.82 -8.81 -1.73
C SER A 343 10.66 -9.38 -2.55
N LEU A 344 10.37 -8.81 -3.72
CA LEU A 344 9.34 -9.30 -4.65
C LEU A 344 9.68 -10.69 -5.18
N ASN A 345 10.94 -10.94 -5.54
CA ASN A 345 11.38 -12.27 -5.99
C ASN A 345 11.24 -13.32 -4.90
N GLY A 346 11.54 -12.97 -3.65
CA GLY A 346 11.26 -13.83 -2.50
C GLY A 346 9.78 -14.15 -2.36
N LYS A 347 8.90 -13.15 -2.53
CA LYS A 347 7.43 -13.36 -2.50
C LYS A 347 6.93 -14.19 -3.69
N ILE A 348 7.44 -13.94 -4.89
CA ILE A 348 7.12 -14.72 -6.09
C ILE A 348 7.53 -16.19 -5.88
N ASP A 349 8.72 -16.46 -5.36
CA ASP A 349 9.16 -17.83 -5.07
C ASP A 349 8.24 -18.51 -4.05
N GLN A 350 7.81 -17.80 -3.01
CA GLN A 350 6.88 -18.33 -2.00
C GLN A 350 5.47 -18.59 -2.55
N LEU A 351 4.95 -17.67 -3.38
CA LEU A 351 3.54 -17.67 -3.79
C LEU A 351 3.28 -18.45 -5.07
N ARG A 352 4.26 -18.50 -5.97
CA ARG A 352 4.10 -18.97 -7.34
C ARG A 352 4.86 -20.25 -7.62
N LYS A 353 5.62 -20.76 -6.64
CA LYS A 353 6.37 -22.01 -6.75
C LYS A 353 6.06 -22.97 -5.60
N SER A 354 6.12 -24.25 -5.89
CA SER A 354 6.00 -25.35 -4.91
C SER A 354 7.08 -26.39 -5.13
N ASN A 355 7.30 -27.28 -4.17
CA ASN A 355 8.35 -28.28 -4.31
C ASN A 355 7.91 -29.42 -5.24
N ILE A 356 8.81 -29.81 -6.13
CA ILE A 356 8.78 -31.05 -6.90
C ILE A 356 9.81 -31.97 -6.26
N ASN A 357 9.35 -32.95 -5.48
CA ASN A 357 10.17 -33.92 -4.79
C ASN A 357 10.43 -35.11 -5.72
N LEU A 358 11.67 -35.25 -6.18
CA LEU A 358 12.08 -36.33 -7.08
C LEU A 358 12.69 -37.45 -6.26
N HIS A 359 12.08 -38.64 -6.31
CA HIS A 359 12.59 -39.86 -5.70
C HIS A 359 13.14 -40.76 -6.80
N VAL A 360 14.45 -40.93 -6.85
CA VAL A 360 15.14 -41.60 -7.95
C VAL A 360 15.87 -42.85 -7.44
N THR A 361 15.49 -44.01 -7.96
CA THR A 361 16.20 -45.28 -7.76
C THR A 361 16.94 -45.67 -9.04
N THR A 362 18.11 -46.30 -8.90
CA THR A 362 18.93 -46.76 -10.02
C THR A 362 19.15 -48.27 -9.92
N ALA A 363 18.96 -49.00 -11.02
CA ALA A 363 19.31 -50.40 -11.11
C ALA A 363 20.82 -50.64 -10.88
N SER A 364 21.18 -51.87 -10.51
CA SER A 364 22.59 -52.25 -10.30
C SER A 364 23.43 -51.98 -11.55
N GLY A 365 24.62 -51.41 -11.35
CA GLY A 365 25.55 -51.06 -12.43
C GLY A 365 25.25 -49.76 -13.17
N ILE A 366 24.25 -48.98 -12.75
CA ILE A 366 24.05 -47.60 -13.21
C ILE A 366 24.77 -46.65 -12.26
N ASN A 367 25.72 -45.88 -12.80
CA ASN A 367 26.33 -44.78 -12.05
C ASN A 367 25.38 -43.59 -12.01
N LYS A 368 25.08 -43.08 -10.82
CA LYS A 368 24.21 -41.91 -10.63
C LYS A 368 24.74 -40.67 -11.33
N GLY A 369 26.07 -40.48 -11.36
CA GLY A 369 26.69 -39.33 -12.03
C GLY A 369 26.44 -39.27 -13.55
N ASP A 370 26.04 -40.39 -14.16
CA ASP A 370 25.68 -40.47 -15.58
C ASP A 370 24.18 -40.20 -15.83
N VAL A 371 23.38 -40.06 -14.77
CA VAL A 371 21.94 -39.78 -14.83
C VAL A 371 21.71 -38.29 -14.66
N LYS A 372 20.96 -37.68 -15.58
CA LYS A 372 20.45 -36.31 -15.45
C LYS A 372 18.93 -36.32 -15.48
N ILE A 373 18.32 -35.52 -14.60
CA ILE A 373 16.88 -35.28 -14.57
C ILE A 373 16.64 -33.87 -15.08
N HIS A 374 15.83 -33.74 -16.13
CA HIS A 374 15.41 -32.46 -16.70
C HIS A 374 13.95 -32.23 -16.35
N VAL A 375 13.69 -31.20 -15.54
CA VAL A 375 12.36 -30.78 -15.10
C VAL A 375 11.95 -29.57 -15.93
N LEU A 376 10.98 -29.76 -16.82
CA LEU A 376 10.57 -28.77 -17.80
C LEU A 376 9.10 -28.41 -17.63
N GLN A 377 8.82 -27.15 -17.35
CA GLN A 377 7.47 -26.62 -17.35
C GLN A 377 7.00 -26.38 -18.80
N LYS A 378 5.82 -26.91 -19.13
CA LYS A 378 5.20 -26.78 -20.46
C LYS A 378 4.13 -25.69 -20.51
N LYS A 379 3.38 -25.51 -19.43
CA LYS A 379 2.31 -24.52 -19.34
C LYS A 379 2.34 -23.84 -17.99
N LYS A 380 2.14 -22.53 -17.97
CA LYS A 380 2.00 -21.74 -16.74
C LYS A 380 0.54 -21.74 -16.28
N SER A 381 0.32 -21.89 -14.98
CA SER A 381 -1.01 -21.81 -14.38
C SER A 381 -1.48 -20.37 -14.19
N PHE A 382 -0.56 -19.44 -13.95
CA PHE A 382 -0.90 -18.03 -13.75
C PHE A 382 -1.34 -17.39 -15.07
N ALA A 383 -2.33 -16.50 -15.00
CA ALA A 383 -2.89 -15.84 -16.17
C ALA A 383 -2.02 -14.64 -16.59
N PHE A 384 -1.46 -14.74 -17.79
CA PHE A 384 -0.84 -13.63 -18.51
C PHE A 384 -1.54 -13.51 -19.86
N GLY A 385 -2.32 -12.45 -20.02
CA GLY A 385 -3.11 -12.26 -21.22
C GLY A 385 -3.01 -10.88 -21.84
N THR A 386 -3.68 -10.67 -22.96
CA THR A 386 -3.68 -9.38 -23.65
C THR A 386 -5.04 -9.03 -24.27
N ALA A 387 -5.32 -7.74 -24.42
CA ALA A 387 -6.42 -7.24 -25.22
C ALA A 387 -6.18 -7.50 -26.71
N VAL A 388 -7.24 -7.93 -27.39
CA VAL A 388 -7.20 -8.31 -28.80
C VAL A 388 -8.08 -7.39 -29.62
N ASP A 389 -7.46 -6.70 -30.57
CA ASP A 389 -8.16 -6.04 -31.67
C ASP A 389 -8.73 -7.13 -32.59
N CYS A 390 -10.02 -7.39 -32.47
CA CYS A 390 -10.68 -8.48 -33.20
C CYS A 390 -10.73 -8.22 -34.72
N TRP A 391 -10.68 -6.97 -35.17
CA TRP A 391 -10.62 -6.66 -36.61
C TRP A 391 -9.27 -7.02 -37.22
N LYS A 392 -8.22 -7.10 -36.40
CA LYS A 392 -6.86 -7.46 -36.84
C LYS A 392 -6.54 -8.94 -36.65
N TYR A 393 -7.29 -9.63 -35.80
CA TYR A 393 -7.04 -11.04 -35.48
C TYR A 393 -7.05 -11.95 -36.72
N ASP A 394 -8.01 -11.75 -37.64
CA ASP A 394 -8.11 -12.51 -38.90
C ASP A 394 -7.76 -11.69 -40.14
N ALA A 395 -7.08 -10.54 -39.98
CA ALA A 395 -6.63 -9.76 -41.13
C ALA A 395 -5.45 -10.44 -41.87
N ASN A 396 -5.31 -10.14 -43.18
CA ASN A 396 -4.22 -10.59 -44.07
C ASN A 396 -2.82 -10.43 -43.44
N ASP A 397 -1.79 -11.13 -43.94
CA ASP A 397 -0.34 -11.06 -43.60
C ASP A 397 0.07 -10.50 -42.22
N ALA A 398 -0.06 -9.19 -41.97
CA ALA A 398 0.22 -8.58 -40.66
C ALA A 398 -0.73 -9.07 -39.56
N GLY A 399 -2.01 -9.31 -39.86
CA GLY A 399 -2.99 -9.88 -38.92
C GLY A 399 -2.67 -11.34 -38.56
N GLY A 400 -2.20 -12.13 -39.55
CA GLY A 400 -1.67 -13.47 -39.30
C GLY A 400 -0.53 -13.48 -38.28
N LYS A 401 0.46 -12.59 -38.44
CA LYS A 401 1.55 -12.44 -37.46
C LYS A 401 1.05 -11.99 -36.08
N TYR A 402 0.08 -11.07 -36.04
CA TYR A 402 -0.51 -10.58 -34.79
C TYR A 402 -1.21 -11.70 -34.02
N ARG A 403 -2.03 -12.50 -34.70
CA ARG A 403 -2.68 -13.69 -34.13
C ARG A 403 -1.67 -14.72 -33.63
N ASP A 404 -0.69 -15.08 -34.46
CA ASP A 404 0.28 -16.10 -34.11
C ASP A 404 1.16 -15.65 -32.91
N PHE A 405 1.43 -14.34 -32.82
CA PHE A 405 2.07 -13.75 -31.65
C PHE A 405 1.23 -13.93 -30.38
N ILE A 406 -0.08 -13.67 -30.46
CA ILE A 406 -1.00 -13.89 -29.34
C ILE A 406 -0.96 -15.36 -28.88
N HIS A 407 -1.07 -16.30 -29.82
CA HIS A 407 -1.08 -17.73 -29.52
C HIS A 407 0.20 -18.23 -28.87
N LYS A 408 1.33 -17.64 -29.24
CA LYS A 408 2.63 -18.01 -28.70
C LYS A 408 2.85 -17.49 -27.28
N HIS A 409 2.45 -16.26 -27.01
CA HIS A 409 2.94 -15.51 -25.87
C HIS A 409 1.95 -15.39 -24.70
N PHE A 410 0.66 -15.60 -24.94
CA PHE A 410 -0.39 -15.38 -23.93
C PHE A 410 -1.29 -16.61 -23.74
N ASN A 411 -1.68 -16.88 -22.49
CA ASN A 411 -2.61 -17.97 -22.14
C ASN A 411 -4.04 -17.45 -21.84
N TRP A 412 -4.23 -16.13 -21.85
CA TRP A 412 -5.51 -15.46 -21.71
C TRP A 412 -5.67 -14.33 -22.73
N VAL A 413 -6.89 -14.00 -23.11
CA VAL A 413 -7.20 -12.81 -23.91
C VAL A 413 -8.50 -12.12 -23.47
N VAL A 414 -8.68 -10.89 -23.92
CA VAL A 414 -9.93 -10.12 -23.80
C VAL A 414 -10.23 -9.43 -25.14
N PRO A 415 -11.44 -9.53 -25.71
CA PRO A 415 -11.80 -8.74 -26.89
C PRO A 415 -11.82 -7.25 -26.53
N GLU A 416 -10.92 -6.45 -27.10
CA GLU A 416 -10.69 -5.06 -26.65
C GLU A 416 -11.94 -4.17 -26.77
N ASN A 417 -12.66 -4.30 -27.89
CA ASN A 417 -13.85 -3.49 -28.18
C ASN A 417 -15.04 -4.30 -28.72
N ALA A 418 -14.82 -5.52 -29.22
CA ALA A 418 -15.83 -6.27 -29.97
C ALA A 418 -17.03 -6.76 -29.12
N LEU A 419 -16.86 -6.85 -27.80
CA LEU A 419 -17.95 -7.22 -26.86
C LEU A 419 -18.58 -6.02 -26.14
N LYS A 420 -18.11 -4.79 -26.35
CA LYS A 420 -18.75 -3.60 -25.78
C LYS A 420 -20.12 -3.41 -26.43
N TRP A 421 -21.14 -3.06 -25.64
CA TRP A 421 -22.51 -2.90 -26.16
C TRP A 421 -22.58 -1.90 -27.32
N GLY A 422 -21.84 -0.79 -27.26
CA GLY A 422 -21.79 0.19 -28.34
C GLY A 422 -21.28 -0.38 -29.68
N THR A 423 -20.40 -1.36 -29.64
CA THR A 423 -19.89 -2.06 -30.82
C THR A 423 -20.87 -3.12 -31.30
N ILE A 424 -21.45 -3.89 -30.37
CA ILE A 424 -22.42 -4.94 -30.69
C ILE A 424 -23.67 -4.32 -31.33
N GLU A 425 -24.21 -3.25 -30.75
CA GLU A 425 -25.51 -2.66 -31.11
C GLU A 425 -25.45 -1.13 -31.12
N SER A 426 -24.69 -0.57 -32.06
CA SER A 426 -24.64 0.87 -32.27
C SER A 426 -25.99 1.47 -32.70
N GLN A 427 -26.82 0.67 -33.38
CA GLN A 427 -28.18 0.98 -33.79
C GLN A 427 -29.12 -0.12 -33.28
N ARG A 428 -30.24 0.28 -32.65
CA ARG A 428 -31.21 -0.65 -32.05
C ARG A 428 -31.63 -1.73 -33.05
N GLY A 429 -31.51 -2.99 -32.67
CA GLY A 429 -31.88 -4.16 -33.48
C GLY A 429 -30.81 -4.64 -34.48
N HIS A 430 -29.74 -3.87 -34.69
CA HIS A 430 -28.63 -4.25 -35.58
C HIS A 430 -27.44 -4.78 -34.78
N LYS A 431 -27.59 -6.01 -34.26
CA LYS A 431 -26.58 -6.66 -33.41
C LYS A 431 -25.53 -7.41 -34.22
N ASN A 432 -24.25 -7.23 -33.90
CA ASN A 432 -23.14 -7.98 -34.48
C ASN A 432 -22.23 -8.60 -33.41
N TYR A 433 -22.45 -9.88 -33.12
CA TYR A 433 -21.59 -10.68 -32.23
C TYR A 433 -20.49 -11.43 -32.98
N GLN A 434 -20.61 -11.56 -34.31
CA GLN A 434 -19.80 -12.49 -35.11
C GLN A 434 -18.31 -12.20 -34.98
N LEU A 435 -17.93 -10.92 -35.03
CA LEU A 435 -16.54 -10.49 -34.91
C LEU A 435 -15.87 -10.96 -33.61
N ALA A 436 -16.58 -10.85 -32.48
CA ALA A 436 -16.05 -11.31 -31.20
C ALA A 436 -16.01 -12.85 -31.15
N LEU A 437 -17.08 -13.51 -31.62
CA LEU A 437 -17.19 -14.97 -31.58
C LEU A 437 -16.12 -15.66 -32.43
N ASP A 438 -15.78 -15.12 -33.60
CA ASP A 438 -14.72 -15.65 -34.47
C ASP A 438 -13.36 -15.64 -33.74
N MET A 439 -13.00 -14.50 -33.15
CA MET A 439 -11.77 -14.39 -32.35
C MET A 439 -11.80 -15.36 -31.16
N ILE A 440 -12.89 -15.39 -30.39
CA ILE A 440 -13.06 -16.27 -29.21
C ILE A 440 -12.90 -17.74 -29.58
N HIS A 441 -13.53 -18.19 -30.67
CA HIS A 441 -13.38 -19.56 -31.14
C HIS A 441 -11.95 -19.86 -31.60
N GLY A 442 -11.33 -18.92 -32.33
CA GLY A 442 -9.95 -19.06 -32.79
C GLY A 442 -8.94 -19.23 -31.66
N VAL A 443 -9.05 -18.45 -30.58
CA VAL A 443 -8.13 -18.55 -29.44
C VAL A 443 -8.42 -19.78 -28.57
N LYS A 444 -9.69 -20.18 -28.41
CA LYS A 444 -10.06 -21.38 -27.64
C LYS A 444 -9.52 -22.66 -28.27
N GLN A 445 -9.41 -22.75 -29.60
CA GLN A 445 -8.76 -23.88 -30.28
C GLN A 445 -7.28 -24.03 -29.89
N HIS A 446 -6.64 -22.96 -29.42
CA HIS A 446 -5.26 -22.95 -28.93
C HIS A 446 -5.18 -23.10 -27.39
N GLY A 447 -6.30 -23.40 -26.73
CA GLY A 447 -6.36 -23.57 -25.27
C GLY A 447 -6.23 -22.26 -24.49
N ILE A 448 -6.47 -21.12 -25.14
CA ILE A 448 -6.39 -19.79 -24.54
C ILE A 448 -7.74 -19.43 -23.92
N LYS A 449 -7.70 -18.94 -22.69
CA LYS A 449 -8.88 -18.53 -21.92
C LYS A 449 -9.31 -17.12 -22.27
N VAL A 450 -10.60 -16.81 -22.09
CA VAL A 450 -11.15 -15.51 -22.49
C VAL A 450 -11.87 -14.81 -21.35
N ARG A 451 -11.60 -13.52 -21.17
CA ARG A 451 -12.41 -12.59 -20.36
C ARG A 451 -13.36 -11.82 -21.28
N GLY A 452 -14.62 -11.69 -20.90
CA GLY A 452 -15.57 -10.79 -21.56
C GLY A 452 -15.46 -9.37 -21.03
N HIS A 453 -15.41 -8.39 -21.93
CA HIS A 453 -15.34 -6.98 -21.61
C HIS A 453 -16.16 -6.18 -22.63
N ASN A 454 -17.25 -5.52 -22.24
CA ASN A 454 -17.97 -5.55 -20.97
C ASN A 454 -19.48 -5.66 -21.27
N LEU A 455 -20.30 -6.10 -20.31
CA LEU A 455 -21.75 -6.24 -20.56
C LEU A 455 -22.40 -4.87 -20.72
N VAL A 456 -22.11 -3.95 -19.79
CA VAL A 456 -22.54 -2.55 -19.85
C VAL A 456 -21.42 -1.62 -19.38
N TRP A 457 -21.52 -0.34 -19.75
CA TRP A 457 -20.60 0.71 -19.32
C TRP A 457 -21.42 1.97 -19.03
N SER A 458 -21.36 2.45 -17.79
CA SER A 458 -22.26 3.49 -17.27
C SER A 458 -21.73 4.90 -17.43
N VAL A 459 -20.56 5.07 -18.07
CA VAL A 459 -20.02 6.38 -18.42
C VAL A 459 -20.87 6.99 -19.54
N PRO A 460 -21.38 8.23 -19.40
CA PRO A 460 -22.35 8.79 -20.35
C PRO A 460 -21.93 8.73 -21.81
N ASN A 461 -20.65 8.91 -22.14
CA ASN A 461 -20.18 8.90 -23.53
C ASN A 461 -20.11 7.51 -24.17
N THR A 462 -20.27 6.45 -23.39
CA THR A 462 -20.16 5.06 -23.86
C THR A 462 -21.54 4.44 -24.07
N VAL A 463 -22.58 5.06 -23.50
CA VAL A 463 -23.99 4.74 -23.76
C VAL A 463 -24.44 5.26 -25.12
N GLN A 464 -25.03 4.38 -25.92
CA GLN A 464 -25.47 4.64 -27.29
C GLN A 464 -26.62 5.65 -27.34
N GLY A 465 -26.70 6.43 -28.41
CA GLY A 465 -27.74 7.46 -28.58
C GLY A 465 -29.17 6.92 -28.48
N TRP A 466 -29.42 5.71 -29.01
CA TRP A 466 -30.75 5.11 -28.94
C TRP A 466 -31.12 4.60 -27.55
N VAL A 467 -30.15 4.15 -26.75
CA VAL A 467 -30.35 3.79 -25.33
C VAL A 467 -30.59 5.05 -24.51
N LYS A 468 -29.83 6.12 -24.77
CA LYS A 468 -30.04 7.43 -24.15
C LYS A 468 -31.45 7.97 -24.38
N GLY A 469 -32.01 7.75 -25.57
CA GLY A 469 -33.37 8.13 -25.92
C GLY A 469 -34.47 7.43 -25.11
N LEU A 470 -34.13 6.39 -24.33
CA LEU A 470 -35.06 5.72 -23.42
C LEU A 470 -35.09 6.37 -22.04
N CYS A 471 -34.28 7.40 -21.80
CA CYS A 471 -34.27 8.05 -20.51
C CYS A 471 -35.59 8.78 -20.24
N GLY A 472 -36.27 8.40 -19.17
CA GLY A 472 -37.65 8.79 -18.86
C GLY A 472 -38.70 7.67 -19.05
N ASP A 473 -38.38 6.58 -19.75
CA ASP A 473 -39.17 5.34 -19.73
C ASP A 473 -38.40 4.24 -18.98
N HIS A 474 -38.52 4.25 -17.65
CA HIS A 474 -37.75 3.37 -16.78
C HIS A 474 -38.02 1.89 -17.05
N ASN A 475 -39.26 1.52 -17.36
CA ASN A 475 -39.62 0.14 -17.65
C ASN A 475 -39.00 -0.33 -18.96
N GLN A 476 -39.05 0.50 -19.99
CA GLN A 476 -38.42 0.16 -21.27
C GLN A 476 -36.89 0.11 -21.15
N LEU A 477 -36.27 1.04 -20.43
CA LEU A 477 -34.81 1.03 -20.22
C LEU A 477 -34.37 -0.24 -19.47
N LYS A 478 -35.02 -0.58 -18.34
CA LYS A 478 -34.72 -1.82 -17.59
C LYS A 478 -34.89 -3.07 -18.46
N THR A 479 -35.97 -3.12 -19.25
CA THR A 479 -36.24 -4.24 -20.16
C THR A 479 -35.13 -4.40 -21.21
N VAL A 480 -34.71 -3.30 -21.84
CA VAL A 480 -33.67 -3.33 -22.89
C VAL A 480 -32.31 -3.73 -22.32
N VAL A 481 -31.94 -3.20 -21.15
CA VAL A 481 -30.68 -3.57 -20.49
C VAL A 481 -30.67 -5.05 -20.12
N LYS A 482 -31.76 -5.56 -19.50
CA LYS A 482 -31.90 -6.97 -19.18
C LYS A 482 -31.78 -7.86 -20.42
N GLN A 483 -32.52 -7.54 -21.49
CA GLN A 483 -32.48 -8.30 -22.74
C GLN A 483 -31.08 -8.32 -23.37
N HIS A 484 -30.35 -7.20 -23.31
CA HIS A 484 -28.97 -7.14 -23.79
C HIS A 484 -28.04 -8.05 -22.99
N ILE A 485 -28.14 -8.04 -21.65
CA ILE A 485 -27.36 -8.93 -20.77
C ILE A 485 -27.68 -10.39 -21.08
N GLU A 486 -28.96 -10.77 -21.07
CA GLU A 486 -29.41 -12.14 -21.32
C GLU A 486 -28.95 -12.65 -22.70
N GLU A 487 -29.11 -11.85 -23.75
CA GLU A 487 -28.71 -12.24 -25.10
C GLU A 487 -27.19 -12.36 -25.22
N THR A 488 -26.44 -11.37 -24.74
CA THR A 488 -24.97 -11.37 -24.83
C THR A 488 -24.36 -12.55 -24.06
N MET A 489 -24.88 -12.85 -22.87
CA MET A 489 -24.44 -14.00 -22.08
C MET A 489 -24.89 -15.32 -22.70
N SER A 490 -26.08 -15.40 -23.29
CA SER A 490 -26.51 -16.57 -24.07
C SER A 490 -25.57 -16.86 -25.25
N LYS A 491 -25.16 -15.84 -26.00
CA LYS A 491 -24.22 -15.98 -27.14
C LYS A 491 -22.82 -16.39 -26.72
N THR A 492 -22.42 -16.11 -25.48
CA THR A 492 -21.07 -16.35 -24.96
C THR A 492 -20.99 -17.46 -23.91
N HIS A 493 -22.11 -18.15 -23.65
CA HIS A 493 -22.23 -19.21 -22.65
C HIS A 493 -21.16 -20.29 -22.86
N GLY A 494 -20.40 -20.62 -21.81
CA GLY A 494 -19.32 -21.61 -21.85
C GLY A 494 -18.09 -21.21 -22.69
N LEU A 495 -18.09 -20.02 -23.30
CA LEU A 495 -16.97 -19.52 -24.07
C LEU A 495 -16.00 -18.72 -23.21
N LEU A 496 -16.49 -18.01 -22.20
CA LEU A 496 -15.71 -17.10 -21.36
C LEU A 496 -15.51 -17.67 -19.95
N GLU A 497 -14.38 -17.32 -19.34
CA GLU A 497 -14.13 -17.62 -17.94
C GLU A 497 -14.69 -16.52 -17.04
N HIS A 498 -14.54 -15.26 -17.47
CA HIS A 498 -14.84 -14.06 -16.69
C HIS A 498 -15.71 -13.07 -17.48
N TRP A 499 -16.44 -12.21 -16.78
CA TRP A 499 -17.14 -11.04 -17.34
C TRP A 499 -16.91 -9.79 -16.48
N ASP A 500 -16.47 -8.71 -17.12
CA ASP A 500 -16.61 -7.35 -16.57
C ASP A 500 -18.07 -6.93 -16.79
N VAL A 501 -18.86 -6.82 -15.71
CA VAL A 501 -20.32 -6.64 -15.80
C VAL A 501 -20.66 -5.20 -16.15
N ASN A 502 -20.35 -4.27 -15.24
CA ASN A 502 -20.44 -2.85 -15.49
C ASN A 502 -19.04 -2.27 -15.34
N ASN A 503 -18.55 -1.66 -16.41
CA ASN A 503 -17.24 -1.06 -16.45
C ASN A 503 -17.29 0.34 -15.82
N GLU A 504 -16.28 0.69 -15.02
CA GLU A 504 -16.05 2.04 -14.48
C GLU A 504 -17.21 2.58 -13.64
N ASN A 505 -17.69 1.74 -12.72
CA ASN A 505 -18.81 2.06 -11.84
C ASN A 505 -18.58 3.30 -10.97
N LEU A 506 -17.33 3.57 -10.58
CA LEU A 506 -16.98 4.76 -9.80
C LEU A 506 -17.05 6.05 -10.62
N HIS A 507 -16.94 5.93 -11.95
CA HIS A 507 -16.85 7.07 -12.86
C HIS A 507 -18.10 7.26 -13.74
N GLY A 508 -19.08 6.36 -13.64
CA GLY A 508 -20.29 6.38 -14.46
C GLY A 508 -21.54 5.94 -13.70
N THR A 509 -22.52 6.84 -13.60
CA THR A 509 -23.82 6.63 -12.93
C THR A 509 -25.01 6.75 -13.89
N TRP A 510 -24.78 6.74 -15.21
CA TRP A 510 -25.81 7.12 -16.18
C TRP A 510 -27.13 6.33 -16.04
N TYR A 511 -27.06 5.01 -15.87
CA TYR A 511 -28.27 4.19 -15.73
C TYR A 511 -29.00 4.46 -14.40
N GLN A 512 -28.27 4.66 -13.31
CA GLN A 512 -28.79 4.95 -11.98
C GLN A 512 -29.52 6.28 -11.97
N ASP A 513 -28.88 7.31 -12.53
CA ASP A 513 -29.42 8.66 -12.61
C ASP A 513 -30.69 8.68 -13.45
N CYS A 514 -30.64 7.98 -14.59
CA CYS A 514 -31.74 7.87 -15.52
C CYS A 514 -32.94 7.08 -14.97
N LEU A 515 -32.70 6.09 -14.11
CA LEU A 515 -33.74 5.26 -13.48
C LEU A 515 -34.20 5.78 -12.11
N HIS A 516 -33.50 6.79 -11.57
CA HIS A 516 -33.62 7.24 -10.19
C HIS A 516 -33.46 6.10 -9.17
N ASP A 517 -32.51 5.21 -9.45
CA ASP A 517 -32.24 4.00 -8.67
C ASP A 517 -30.72 3.87 -8.43
N PRO A 518 -30.21 4.39 -7.30
CA PRO A 518 -28.78 4.33 -6.98
C PRO A 518 -28.27 2.90 -6.80
N SER A 519 -29.18 1.93 -6.59
CA SER A 519 -28.84 0.52 -6.39
C SER A 519 -28.81 -0.30 -7.68
N TYR A 520 -29.14 0.30 -8.84
CA TYR A 520 -29.34 -0.43 -10.10
C TYR A 520 -28.11 -1.25 -10.55
N ASN A 521 -26.91 -0.85 -10.15
CA ASN A 521 -25.70 -1.65 -10.38
C ASN A 521 -25.76 -3.06 -9.79
N LEU A 522 -26.40 -3.22 -8.64
CA LEU A 522 -26.62 -4.54 -8.04
C LEU A 522 -27.52 -5.40 -8.92
N GLU A 523 -28.51 -4.79 -9.57
CA GLU A 523 -29.42 -5.49 -10.46
C GLU A 523 -28.72 -5.98 -11.73
N LEU A 524 -27.81 -5.18 -12.30
CA LEU A 524 -26.97 -5.62 -13.42
C LEU A 524 -26.21 -6.92 -13.09
N PHE A 525 -25.67 -7.02 -11.87
CA PHE A 525 -24.99 -8.23 -11.42
C PHE A 525 -25.95 -9.40 -11.19
N ARG A 526 -27.14 -9.16 -10.61
CA ARG A 526 -28.15 -10.21 -10.43
C ARG A 526 -28.60 -10.78 -11.77
N GLU A 527 -28.87 -9.93 -12.76
CA GLU A 527 -29.28 -10.34 -14.10
C GLU A 527 -28.16 -11.12 -14.80
N ALA A 528 -26.91 -10.65 -14.69
CA ALA A 528 -25.78 -11.38 -15.24
C ALA A 528 -25.59 -12.76 -14.57
N HIS A 529 -25.64 -12.82 -13.24
CA HIS A 529 -25.48 -14.07 -12.49
C HIS A 529 -26.62 -15.06 -12.78
N HIS A 530 -27.85 -14.56 -12.97
CA HIS A 530 -28.99 -15.38 -13.38
C HIS A 530 -28.81 -15.93 -14.80
N ALA A 531 -28.28 -15.14 -15.73
CA ALA A 531 -28.07 -15.56 -17.12
C ALA A 531 -26.97 -16.63 -17.28
N ASP A 532 -25.88 -16.55 -16.51
CA ASP A 532 -24.88 -17.62 -16.40
C ASP A 532 -24.27 -17.64 -14.99
N PRO A 533 -24.66 -18.58 -14.13
CA PRO A 533 -24.14 -18.65 -12.76
C PRO A 533 -22.72 -19.21 -12.67
N ASN A 534 -22.17 -19.78 -13.76
CA ASN A 534 -20.85 -20.41 -13.76
C ASN A 534 -19.73 -19.45 -14.18
N VAL A 535 -20.06 -18.41 -14.95
CA VAL A 535 -19.09 -17.39 -15.34
C VAL A 535 -18.79 -16.45 -14.16
N LYS A 536 -17.52 -16.08 -14.01
CA LYS A 536 -17.08 -15.28 -12.87
C LYS A 536 -17.29 -13.80 -13.16
N LEU A 537 -18.06 -13.12 -12.32
CA LEU A 537 -18.42 -11.71 -12.51
C LEU A 537 -17.45 -10.78 -11.78
N PHE A 538 -17.03 -9.73 -12.47
CA PHE A 538 -16.07 -8.74 -11.98
C PHE A 538 -16.66 -7.33 -11.98
N LEU A 539 -16.35 -6.58 -10.91
CA LEU A 539 -16.22 -5.13 -10.98
C LEU A 539 -14.93 -4.81 -11.75
N ASN A 540 -14.87 -3.72 -12.51
CA ASN A 540 -13.65 -3.31 -13.22
C ASN A 540 -13.55 -1.78 -13.27
N ASP A 541 -12.46 -1.19 -12.76
CA ASP A 541 -12.31 0.27 -12.69
C ASP A 541 -10.86 0.74 -12.80
N TYR A 542 -10.68 2.01 -13.20
CA TYR A 542 -9.39 2.69 -13.27
C TYR A 542 -9.14 3.57 -12.04
N ASP A 543 -7.91 4.10 -11.92
CA ASP A 543 -7.46 4.92 -10.78
C ASP A 543 -7.58 4.30 -9.38
N VAL A 544 -7.93 3.02 -9.29
CA VAL A 544 -7.91 2.24 -8.05
C VAL A 544 -6.53 1.70 -7.66
N VAL A 545 -5.59 1.61 -8.62
CA VAL A 545 -4.20 1.18 -8.36
C VAL A 545 -3.17 2.06 -9.06
N ALA A 546 -3.36 2.43 -10.33
CA ALA A 546 -2.37 3.27 -11.04
C ALA A 546 -2.38 4.72 -10.53
N GLY A 547 -3.54 5.38 -10.54
CA GLY A 547 -3.74 6.70 -9.92
C GLY A 547 -3.78 6.63 -8.39
N GLY A 548 -4.64 5.77 -7.85
CA GLY A 548 -4.82 5.48 -6.43
C GLY A 548 -5.89 6.29 -5.71
N SER A 549 -6.47 7.31 -6.35
CA SER A 549 -7.50 8.17 -5.73
C SER A 549 -8.72 7.34 -5.30
N GLU A 550 -9.09 6.37 -6.13
CA GLU A 550 -10.30 5.55 -5.97
C GLU A 550 -10.09 4.27 -5.16
N THR A 551 -8.92 4.09 -4.53
CA THR A 551 -8.59 2.83 -3.83
C THR A 551 -9.61 2.50 -2.74
N ASN A 552 -10.02 3.49 -1.92
CA ASN A 552 -10.99 3.26 -0.84
C ASN A 552 -12.40 3.05 -1.35
N ASP A 553 -12.85 3.91 -2.25
CA ASP A 553 -14.21 3.80 -2.79
C ASP A 553 -14.41 2.50 -3.54
N TYR A 554 -13.38 1.96 -4.16
CA TYR A 554 -13.45 0.65 -4.75
C TYR A 554 -13.52 -0.48 -3.74
N LEU A 555 -12.82 -0.38 -2.60
CA LEU A 555 -12.98 -1.32 -1.48
C LEU A 555 -14.41 -1.25 -0.89
N ILE A 556 -14.94 -0.05 -0.69
CA ILE A 556 -16.31 0.18 -0.21
C ILE A 556 -17.32 -0.43 -1.18
N GLN A 557 -17.16 -0.15 -2.48
CA GLN A 557 -18.00 -0.70 -3.53
C GLN A 557 -17.92 -2.24 -3.57
N ALA A 558 -16.71 -2.82 -3.53
CA ALA A 558 -16.54 -4.28 -3.52
C ALA A 558 -17.26 -4.92 -2.32
N ASN A 559 -17.12 -4.34 -1.12
CA ASN A 559 -17.81 -4.81 0.08
C ASN A 559 -19.34 -4.66 -0.04
N TYR A 560 -19.82 -3.55 -0.61
CA TYR A 560 -21.25 -3.34 -0.85
C TYR A 560 -21.86 -4.43 -1.74
N PHE A 561 -21.20 -4.76 -2.86
CA PHE A 561 -21.66 -5.83 -3.76
C PHE A 561 -21.54 -7.22 -3.14
N LYS A 562 -20.46 -7.47 -2.38
CA LYS A 562 -20.27 -8.72 -1.65
C LYS A 562 -21.38 -8.93 -0.61
N HIS A 563 -21.71 -7.91 0.19
CA HIS A 563 -22.79 -7.98 1.17
C HIS A 563 -24.17 -8.13 0.53
N ALA A 564 -24.37 -7.54 -0.65
CA ALA A 564 -25.60 -7.69 -1.43
C ALA A 564 -25.77 -9.08 -2.06
N ASN A 565 -24.73 -9.94 -2.02
CA ASN A 565 -24.73 -11.31 -2.51
C ASN A 565 -25.23 -11.44 -3.98
N VAL A 566 -24.74 -10.56 -4.86
CA VAL A 566 -25.16 -10.47 -6.27
C VAL A 566 -24.31 -11.30 -7.23
N GLY A 567 -23.56 -12.28 -6.73
CA GLY A 567 -22.68 -13.11 -7.57
C GLY A 567 -21.33 -12.47 -7.92
N LEU A 568 -20.89 -11.44 -7.17
CA LEU A 568 -19.54 -10.88 -7.31
C LEU A 568 -18.49 -11.96 -7.06
N TYR A 569 -17.66 -12.27 -8.07
CA TYR A 569 -16.54 -13.18 -7.91
C TYR A 569 -15.25 -12.45 -7.53
N GLY A 570 -14.93 -11.34 -8.19
CA GLY A 570 -13.64 -10.64 -8.02
C GLY A 570 -13.68 -9.18 -8.46
N ILE A 571 -12.55 -8.49 -8.27
CA ILE A 571 -12.37 -7.10 -8.70
C ILE A 571 -11.24 -6.99 -9.71
N GLY A 572 -11.50 -6.21 -10.76
CA GLY A 572 -10.55 -5.83 -11.80
C GLY A 572 -9.95 -4.47 -11.49
N VAL A 573 -8.63 -4.35 -11.66
CA VAL A 573 -7.87 -3.11 -11.52
C VAL A 573 -7.23 -2.82 -12.88
N GLN A 574 -7.78 -1.86 -13.63
CA GLN A 574 -7.35 -1.61 -15.02
C GLN A 574 -5.85 -1.37 -15.10
N SER A 575 -5.32 -0.53 -14.19
CA SER A 575 -3.88 -0.29 -14.00
C SER A 575 -3.19 0.35 -15.21
N HIS A 576 -3.83 1.36 -15.79
CA HIS A 576 -3.26 2.20 -16.84
C HIS A 576 -2.22 3.21 -16.31
N PHE A 577 -0.92 2.91 -16.39
CA PHE A 577 0.14 3.83 -15.97
C PHE A 577 0.48 4.81 -17.09
N GLY A 578 -0.26 5.94 -17.14
CA GLY A 578 -0.09 6.99 -18.14
C GLY A 578 1.01 8.02 -17.79
N ASN A 579 1.25 8.93 -18.73
CA ASN A 579 1.99 10.18 -18.48
C ASN A 579 3.39 10.03 -17.86
N GLU A 580 4.17 9.02 -18.25
CA GLU A 580 5.54 8.79 -17.74
C GLU A 580 5.60 8.52 -16.22
N VAL A 581 4.48 8.15 -15.60
CA VAL A 581 4.41 7.83 -14.17
C VAL A 581 5.09 6.48 -13.91
N TYR A 582 6.03 6.48 -12.97
CA TYR A 582 6.71 5.26 -12.53
C TYR A 582 5.74 4.36 -11.72
N PRO A 583 5.55 3.09 -12.10
CA PRO A 583 4.76 2.13 -11.33
C PRO A 583 5.51 1.68 -10.07
N ASP A 584 5.52 2.52 -9.03
CA ASP A 584 6.25 2.23 -7.79
C ASP A 584 5.72 0.96 -7.10
N PRO A 585 6.56 -0.08 -6.91
CA PRO A 585 6.11 -1.35 -6.33
C PRO A 585 5.59 -1.23 -4.89
N THR A 586 6.06 -0.26 -4.12
CA THR A 586 5.62 -0.01 -2.74
C THR A 586 4.19 0.51 -2.75
N THR A 587 3.92 1.53 -3.57
CA THR A 587 2.60 2.12 -3.74
C THR A 587 1.59 1.11 -4.32
N ILE A 588 1.99 0.33 -5.33
CA ILE A 588 1.15 -0.74 -5.90
C ILE A 588 0.79 -1.75 -4.82
N LYS A 589 1.77 -2.23 -4.04
CA LYS A 589 1.53 -3.19 -2.97
C LYS A 589 0.53 -2.65 -1.94
N GLN A 590 0.71 -1.42 -1.46
CA GLN A 590 -0.18 -0.81 -0.47
C GLN A 590 -1.63 -0.74 -0.97
N ARG A 591 -1.84 -0.25 -2.19
CA ARG A 591 -3.18 -0.18 -2.80
C ARG A 591 -3.80 -1.57 -2.96
N LEU A 592 -3.01 -2.57 -3.35
CA LEU A 592 -3.47 -3.96 -3.43
C LEU A 592 -3.75 -4.58 -2.05
N ASP A 593 -3.02 -4.22 -1.00
CA ASP A 593 -3.29 -4.67 0.38
C ASP A 593 -4.64 -4.11 0.87
N ILE A 594 -4.94 -2.83 0.57
CA ILE A 594 -6.26 -2.21 0.86
C ILE A 594 -7.36 -2.98 0.13
N LEU A 595 -7.23 -3.13 -1.20
CA LEU A 595 -8.23 -3.81 -2.00
C LEU A 595 -8.40 -5.31 -1.63
N ALA A 596 -7.34 -5.96 -1.14
CA ALA A 596 -7.40 -7.35 -0.69
C ALA A 596 -8.31 -7.55 0.54
N GLN A 597 -8.60 -6.49 1.31
CA GLN A 597 -9.54 -6.54 2.44
C GLN A 597 -10.96 -6.90 2.00
N ALA A 598 -11.33 -6.67 0.73
CA ALA A 598 -12.59 -7.14 0.17
C ALA A 598 -12.73 -8.68 0.23
N GLY A 599 -11.62 -9.41 0.33
CA GLY A 599 -11.59 -10.87 0.45
C GLY A 599 -12.06 -11.60 -0.82
N VAL A 600 -11.98 -10.94 -1.98
CA VAL A 600 -12.22 -11.51 -3.31
C VAL A 600 -10.95 -11.42 -4.17
N PRO A 601 -10.76 -12.27 -5.18
CA PRO A 601 -9.60 -12.20 -6.07
C PRO A 601 -9.46 -10.86 -6.80
N ILE A 602 -8.22 -10.40 -6.93
CA ILE A 602 -7.85 -9.23 -7.74
C ILE A 602 -7.31 -9.68 -9.09
N TRP A 603 -7.72 -9.01 -10.16
CA TRP A 603 -7.17 -9.17 -11.49
C TRP A 603 -6.67 -7.84 -12.02
N VAL A 604 -5.44 -7.80 -12.52
CA VAL A 604 -4.97 -6.67 -13.31
C VAL A 604 -5.52 -6.84 -14.72
N THR A 605 -6.42 -5.98 -15.15
CA THR A 605 -7.29 -6.23 -16.30
C THR A 605 -6.85 -5.53 -17.57
N GLU A 606 -6.13 -4.42 -17.46
CA GLU A 606 -5.82 -3.53 -18.59
C GLU A 606 -4.43 -2.89 -18.47
N LEU A 607 -3.43 -3.65 -18.00
CA LEU A 607 -2.09 -3.13 -17.75
C LEU A 607 -1.47 -2.56 -19.03
N ASP A 608 -1.18 -1.27 -19.01
CA ASP A 608 -0.26 -0.64 -19.93
C ASP A 608 0.58 0.41 -19.22
N VAL A 609 1.74 0.71 -19.81
CA VAL A 609 2.70 1.65 -19.26
C VAL A 609 3.16 2.57 -20.38
N GLN A 610 2.96 3.87 -20.18
CA GLN A 610 3.38 4.90 -21.13
C GLN A 610 4.75 5.47 -20.76
N ALA A 611 5.75 5.25 -21.62
CA ALA A 611 7.01 5.98 -21.59
C ALA A 611 7.61 6.07 -23.00
N GLN A 612 8.15 7.24 -23.36
CA GLN A 612 8.73 7.51 -24.69
C GLN A 612 10.01 6.70 -24.91
N ASP A 613 10.89 6.65 -23.91
CA ASP A 613 12.10 5.84 -23.96
C ASP A 613 11.76 4.36 -23.69
N GLU A 614 12.16 3.47 -24.61
CA GLU A 614 11.83 2.04 -24.51
C GLU A 614 12.49 1.35 -23.31
N ASN A 615 13.68 1.78 -22.87
CA ASN A 615 14.37 1.19 -21.72
C ASN A 615 13.72 1.63 -20.42
N LYS A 616 13.33 2.91 -20.33
CA LYS A 616 12.52 3.42 -19.23
C LYS A 616 11.18 2.66 -19.15
N ARG A 617 10.52 2.45 -20.30
CA ARG A 617 9.30 1.63 -20.38
C ARG A 617 9.54 0.19 -19.92
N ALA A 618 10.69 -0.39 -20.25
CA ALA A 618 11.08 -1.72 -19.80
C ALA A 618 11.19 -1.81 -18.26
N ASP A 619 11.85 -0.84 -17.64
CA ASP A 619 12.00 -0.79 -16.18
C ASP A 619 10.65 -0.57 -15.47
N TYR A 620 9.76 0.20 -16.09
CA TYR A 620 8.43 0.46 -15.56
C TYR A 620 7.54 -0.78 -15.62
N TYR A 621 7.54 -1.51 -16.75
CA TYR A 621 6.84 -2.79 -16.86
C TYR A 621 7.39 -3.82 -15.86
N GLU A 622 8.72 -3.91 -15.68
CA GLU A 622 9.29 -4.84 -14.70
C GLU A 622 8.84 -4.52 -13.27
N ALA A 623 8.85 -3.24 -12.89
CA ALA A 623 8.39 -2.80 -11.58
C ALA A 623 6.92 -3.18 -11.34
N ALA A 624 6.04 -2.84 -12.28
CA ALA A 624 4.62 -3.18 -12.22
C ALA A 624 4.39 -4.70 -12.15
N LEU A 625 4.97 -5.46 -13.08
CA LEU A 625 4.75 -6.90 -13.19
C LEU A 625 5.26 -7.67 -11.98
N ARG A 626 6.44 -7.32 -11.43
CA ARG A 626 6.93 -7.96 -10.21
C ARG A 626 6.02 -7.64 -9.01
N ALA A 627 5.52 -6.40 -8.90
CA ALA A 627 4.60 -6.03 -7.84
C ALA A 627 3.28 -6.81 -7.92
N PHE A 628 2.66 -6.86 -9.10
CA PHE A 628 1.41 -7.59 -9.32
C PHE A 628 1.57 -9.10 -9.15
N TYR A 629 2.59 -9.69 -9.78
CA TYR A 629 2.81 -11.14 -9.69
C TYR A 629 3.21 -11.58 -8.28
N GLY A 630 3.92 -10.72 -7.54
CA GLY A 630 4.32 -10.94 -6.15
C GLY A 630 3.24 -10.70 -5.09
N HIS A 631 2.04 -10.24 -5.47
CA HIS A 631 0.96 -9.98 -4.52
C HIS A 631 0.02 -11.20 -4.36
N PRO A 632 -0.30 -11.64 -3.12
CA PRO A 632 -1.07 -12.88 -2.88
C PRO A 632 -2.51 -12.82 -3.37
N ALA A 633 -3.15 -11.64 -3.38
CA ALA A 633 -4.53 -11.47 -3.84
C ALA A 633 -4.66 -11.43 -5.38
N VAL A 634 -3.57 -11.19 -6.11
CA VAL A 634 -3.59 -11.08 -7.57
C VAL A 634 -3.57 -12.46 -8.20
N GLN A 635 -4.53 -12.73 -9.08
CA GLN A 635 -4.71 -14.03 -9.74
C GLN A 635 -4.50 -14.00 -11.27
N GLY A 636 -4.35 -12.82 -11.87
CA GLY A 636 -4.05 -12.68 -13.28
C GLY A 636 -3.63 -11.27 -13.67
N VAL A 637 -2.88 -11.18 -14.76
CA VAL A 637 -2.45 -9.92 -15.38
C VAL A 637 -2.77 -9.94 -16.87
N MET A 638 -3.49 -8.93 -17.33
CA MET A 638 -3.89 -8.72 -18.71
C MET A 638 -3.29 -7.40 -19.20
N PHE A 639 -2.56 -7.43 -20.30
CA PHE A 639 -2.02 -6.24 -20.96
C PHE A 639 -3.09 -5.60 -21.85
N TRP A 640 -3.23 -4.27 -21.88
CA TRP A 640 -4.20 -3.59 -22.76
C TRP A 640 -3.64 -3.31 -24.16
N GLY A 641 -3.28 -4.41 -24.82
CA GLY A 641 -2.59 -4.43 -26.10
C GLY A 641 -1.08 -4.54 -25.93
N PHE A 642 -0.39 -4.83 -27.03
CA PHE A 642 1.07 -5.01 -27.05
C PHE A 642 1.73 -4.46 -28.31
N TRP A 643 0.95 -4.25 -29.38
CA TRP A 643 1.44 -3.85 -30.70
C TRP A 643 1.17 -2.37 -30.95
N ASP A 644 2.19 -1.60 -31.33
CA ASP A 644 2.07 -0.16 -31.62
C ASP A 644 0.94 0.20 -32.60
N GLN A 645 0.69 -0.65 -33.61
CA GLN A 645 -0.38 -0.43 -34.59
C GLN A 645 -1.76 -0.83 -34.08
N ALA A 646 -1.87 -1.50 -32.93
CA ALA A 646 -3.11 -1.99 -32.33
C ALA A 646 -3.13 -1.72 -30.81
N HIS A 647 -2.70 -0.52 -30.44
CA HIS A 647 -2.68 -0.07 -29.05
C HIS A 647 -3.18 1.37 -29.01
N TRP A 648 -4.18 1.65 -28.16
CA TRP A 648 -4.79 2.97 -28.03
C TRP A 648 -3.81 4.11 -27.63
N ARG A 649 -2.65 3.77 -27.06
CA ARG A 649 -1.56 4.70 -26.70
C ARG A 649 -0.39 4.69 -27.71
N GLY A 650 -0.46 3.86 -28.76
CA GLY A 650 0.54 3.76 -29.81
C GLY A 650 1.92 3.24 -29.35
N GLU A 651 2.98 3.66 -30.04
CA GLU A 651 4.35 3.16 -29.84
C GLU A 651 4.89 3.39 -28.42
N LYS A 652 4.48 4.48 -27.76
CA LYS A 652 4.92 4.83 -26.39
C LYS A 652 4.39 3.88 -25.29
N ALA A 653 3.54 2.92 -25.63
CA ALA A 653 3.05 1.88 -24.71
C ALA A 653 3.31 0.45 -25.22
N SER A 654 3.85 0.30 -26.43
CA SER A 654 3.96 -1.00 -27.09
C SER A 654 5.12 -1.88 -26.59
N LEU A 655 4.92 -3.19 -26.65
CA LEU A 655 5.94 -4.23 -26.46
C LEU A 655 6.57 -4.64 -27.79
N VAL A 656 5.85 -4.47 -28.89
CA VAL A 656 6.35 -4.71 -30.26
C VAL A 656 5.97 -3.56 -31.19
N LYS A 657 6.80 -3.33 -32.21
CA LYS A 657 6.60 -2.24 -33.18
C LYS A 657 6.69 -2.65 -34.64
N GLY A 658 5.96 -1.91 -35.46
CA GLY A 658 5.90 -2.07 -36.91
C GLY A 658 5.22 -3.38 -37.36
N SER A 659 5.04 -3.53 -38.68
CA SER A 659 4.33 -4.67 -39.27
C SER A 659 5.07 -6.02 -39.16
N ASN A 660 6.31 -5.99 -38.68
CA ASN A 660 7.12 -7.19 -38.42
C ASN A 660 7.15 -7.58 -36.93
N LEU A 661 6.39 -6.89 -36.07
CA LEU A 661 6.33 -7.16 -34.62
C LEU A 661 7.73 -7.21 -33.98
N GLN A 662 8.58 -6.23 -34.33
CA GLN A 662 9.91 -6.15 -33.75
C GLN A 662 9.80 -5.83 -32.26
N MET A 663 10.43 -6.66 -31.41
CA MET A 663 10.44 -6.43 -29.97
C MET A 663 11.09 -5.10 -29.63
N THR A 664 10.41 -4.29 -28.81
CA THR A 664 11.01 -3.12 -28.15
C THR A 664 11.90 -3.58 -27.00
N ALA A 665 12.65 -2.67 -26.37
CA ALA A 665 13.35 -3.00 -25.12
C ALA A 665 12.38 -3.46 -24.02
N ALA A 666 11.20 -2.82 -23.94
CA ALA A 666 10.12 -3.22 -23.05
C ALA A 666 9.60 -4.63 -23.36
N GLY A 667 9.33 -4.95 -24.63
CA GLY A 667 8.89 -6.28 -25.03
C GLY A 667 9.89 -7.36 -24.64
N ARG A 668 11.20 -7.14 -24.88
CA ARG A 668 12.24 -8.08 -24.46
C ARG A 668 12.25 -8.30 -22.95
N ARG A 669 12.13 -7.24 -22.13
CA ARG A 669 12.10 -7.35 -20.67
C ARG A 669 10.86 -8.10 -20.19
N VAL A 670 9.69 -7.79 -20.76
CA VAL A 670 8.42 -8.46 -20.40
C VAL A 670 8.49 -9.95 -20.74
N PHE A 671 8.85 -10.34 -21.96
CA PHE A 671 8.88 -11.76 -22.32
C PHE A 671 10.01 -12.52 -21.62
N ASP A 672 11.13 -11.86 -21.28
CA ASP A 672 12.13 -12.48 -20.42
C ASP A 672 11.56 -12.83 -19.03
N LEU A 673 10.77 -11.95 -18.41
CA LEU A 673 10.06 -12.27 -17.17
C LEU A 673 9.09 -13.43 -17.36
N LEU A 674 8.22 -13.36 -18.37
CA LEU A 674 7.10 -14.28 -18.54
C LEU A 674 7.51 -15.68 -19.04
N GLU A 675 8.62 -15.80 -19.77
CA GLU A 675 8.99 -17.01 -20.51
C GLU A 675 10.30 -17.62 -20.02
N ASN A 676 11.17 -16.84 -19.38
CA ASN A 676 12.45 -17.34 -18.86
C ASN A 676 12.48 -17.28 -17.33
N GLN A 677 12.28 -16.10 -16.72
CA GLN A 677 12.42 -15.95 -15.27
C GLN A 677 11.27 -16.58 -14.47
N TRP A 678 10.05 -16.62 -15.04
CA TRP A 678 8.85 -17.18 -14.41
C TRP A 678 8.40 -18.49 -15.04
N MET A 679 9.36 -19.25 -15.55
CA MET A 679 9.19 -20.62 -16.01
C MET A 679 10.27 -21.51 -15.37
N THR A 680 9.99 -22.79 -15.21
CA THR A 680 10.98 -23.76 -14.74
C THR A 680 11.54 -24.57 -15.91
N ASP A 681 12.85 -24.47 -16.11
CA ASP A 681 13.63 -25.31 -17.01
C ASP A 681 14.97 -25.61 -16.32
N GLU A 682 15.04 -26.75 -15.62
CA GLU A 682 16.20 -27.10 -14.81
C GLU A 682 16.68 -28.52 -15.09
N THR A 683 17.99 -28.68 -15.28
CA THR A 683 18.64 -29.99 -15.41
C THR A 683 19.60 -30.22 -14.26
N HIS A 684 19.44 -31.36 -13.59
CA HIS A 684 20.24 -31.75 -12.43
C HIS A 684 20.90 -33.10 -12.64
N THR A 685 22.18 -33.21 -12.31
CA THR A 685 22.89 -34.50 -12.26
C THR A 685 22.56 -35.20 -10.95
N LEU A 686 22.22 -36.50 -11.03
CA LEU A 686 21.84 -37.27 -9.85
C LEU A 686 23.06 -37.52 -8.94
N SER A 687 22.98 -37.04 -7.69
CA SER A 687 23.98 -37.30 -6.64
C SER A 687 23.45 -38.22 -5.54
N GLY A 688 22.15 -38.15 -5.22
CA GLY A 688 21.47 -38.90 -4.16
C GLY A 688 20.39 -39.85 -4.67
N SER A 689 19.44 -40.24 -3.81
CA SER A 689 18.18 -40.90 -4.21
C SER A 689 16.97 -39.97 -4.10
N GLN A 690 17.17 -38.78 -3.54
CA GLN A 690 16.16 -37.75 -3.40
C GLN A 690 16.76 -36.41 -3.79
N MET A 691 15.96 -35.59 -4.46
CA MET A 691 16.28 -34.20 -4.73
C MET A 691 14.98 -33.40 -4.83
N THR A 692 15.07 -32.09 -4.61
CA THR A 692 13.91 -31.20 -4.67
C THR A 692 14.20 -30.06 -5.63
N VAL A 693 13.24 -29.78 -6.52
CA VAL A 693 13.23 -28.61 -7.40
C VAL A 693 12.06 -27.73 -6.99
N ARG A 694 12.25 -26.41 -6.88
CA ARG A 694 11.13 -25.48 -6.70
C ARG A 694 10.62 -25.07 -8.07
N GLY A 695 9.46 -25.58 -8.46
CA GLY A 695 8.86 -25.31 -9.76
C GLY A 695 7.76 -24.24 -9.69
N PHE A 696 7.65 -23.38 -10.71
CA PHE A 696 6.49 -22.50 -10.90
C PHE A 696 5.18 -23.29 -11.13
N HIS A 697 4.06 -22.79 -10.64
CA HIS A 697 2.78 -23.50 -10.81
C HIS A 697 2.40 -23.65 -12.29
N GLY A 698 2.08 -24.87 -12.71
CA GLY A 698 1.90 -25.21 -14.11
C GLY A 698 1.93 -26.69 -14.43
N ASP A 699 1.88 -27.02 -15.71
CA ASP A 699 2.03 -28.38 -16.22
C ASP A 699 3.49 -28.67 -16.55
N TYR A 700 3.95 -29.87 -16.23
CA TYR A 700 5.35 -30.29 -16.28
C TYR A 700 5.55 -31.57 -17.09
N GLU A 701 6.75 -31.68 -17.65
CA GLU A 701 7.37 -32.91 -18.11
C GLU A 701 8.67 -33.13 -17.34
N VAL A 702 8.93 -34.38 -16.94
CA VAL A 702 10.21 -34.80 -16.37
C VAL A 702 10.85 -35.80 -17.32
N HIS A 703 12.07 -35.48 -17.76
CA HIS A 703 12.86 -36.28 -18.68
C HIS A 703 14.08 -36.85 -17.96
N VAL A 704 14.41 -38.11 -18.25
CA VAL A 704 15.56 -38.80 -17.67
C VAL A 704 16.58 -39.05 -18.77
N MET A 705 17.79 -38.54 -18.59
CA MET A 705 18.92 -38.79 -19.48
C MET A 705 19.89 -39.75 -18.80
N TYR A 706 20.38 -40.74 -19.52
CA TYR A 706 21.48 -41.61 -19.08
C TYR A 706 22.58 -41.61 -20.15
N GLN A 707 23.80 -41.23 -19.75
CA GLN A 707 24.96 -41.13 -20.65
C GLN A 707 24.68 -40.30 -21.91
N GLY A 708 23.91 -39.22 -21.76
CA GLY A 708 23.56 -38.29 -22.85
C GLY A 708 22.40 -38.76 -23.74
N ARG A 709 21.77 -39.90 -23.46
CA ARG A 709 20.58 -40.37 -24.20
C ARG A 709 19.33 -40.27 -23.33
N GLU A 710 18.24 -39.79 -23.92
CA GLU A 710 16.95 -39.74 -23.24
C GLU A 710 16.35 -41.15 -23.12
N LEU A 711 15.95 -41.50 -21.90
CA LEU A 711 15.16 -42.70 -21.62
C LEU A 711 13.68 -42.32 -21.72
N SER A 712 13.16 -42.26 -22.94
CA SER A 712 11.81 -41.75 -23.22
C SER A 712 10.69 -42.54 -22.54
N ASN A 713 10.92 -43.83 -22.23
CA ASN A 713 10.02 -44.68 -21.46
C ASN A 713 9.86 -44.23 -19.99
N LEU A 714 10.75 -43.38 -19.49
CA LEU A 714 10.71 -42.81 -18.14
C LEU A 714 10.14 -41.39 -18.10
N LYS A 715 9.71 -40.83 -19.24
CA LYS A 715 9.08 -39.51 -19.27
C LYS A 715 7.79 -39.53 -18.44
N GLN A 716 7.63 -38.54 -17.56
CA GLN A 716 6.42 -38.36 -16.74
C GLN A 716 5.85 -36.96 -16.92
N THR A 717 4.53 -36.83 -16.80
CA THR A 717 3.83 -35.54 -16.86
C THR A 717 2.95 -35.35 -15.62
N PHE A 718 2.83 -34.12 -15.15
CA PHE A 718 1.99 -33.77 -13.99
C PHE A 718 1.69 -32.26 -13.95
N SER A 719 0.74 -31.86 -13.10
CA SER A 719 0.46 -30.45 -12.82
C SER A 719 0.88 -30.10 -11.40
N LEU A 720 1.64 -29.02 -11.24
CA LEU A 720 2.07 -28.45 -9.97
C LEU A 720 1.17 -27.29 -9.58
N GLY A 721 0.47 -27.43 -8.45
CA GLY A 721 -0.32 -26.37 -7.82
C GLY A 721 0.35 -25.85 -6.54
N LYS A 722 -0.44 -25.31 -5.61
CA LYS A 722 0.07 -24.80 -4.33
C LYS A 722 0.69 -25.88 -3.44
N GLY A 723 0.22 -27.12 -3.54
CA GLY A 723 0.80 -28.25 -2.82
C GLY A 723 2.05 -28.80 -3.50
N ASP A 724 2.95 -29.36 -2.69
CA ASP A 724 4.11 -30.09 -3.18
C ASP A 724 3.70 -31.33 -3.97
N TYR A 725 4.51 -31.71 -4.96
CA TYR A 725 4.28 -32.88 -5.81
C TYR A 725 5.47 -33.85 -5.73
N THR A 726 5.20 -35.15 -5.72
CA THR A 726 6.26 -36.18 -5.68
C THR A 726 6.30 -36.99 -6.97
N VAL A 727 7.48 -37.09 -7.57
CA VAL A 727 7.73 -37.89 -8.79
C VAL A 727 8.66 -39.05 -8.42
N ASN A 728 8.24 -40.28 -8.70
CA ASN A 728 9.04 -41.47 -8.46
C ASN A 728 9.62 -41.98 -9.78
N ILE A 729 10.94 -42.12 -9.86
CA ILE A 729 11.68 -42.48 -11.08
C ILE A 729 12.54 -43.70 -10.78
N ASN A 730 12.38 -44.76 -11.58
CA ASN A 730 13.22 -45.96 -11.49
C ASN A 730 14.06 -46.12 -12.76
N VAL A 731 15.33 -45.73 -12.68
CA VAL A 731 16.26 -45.77 -13.81
C VAL A 731 16.80 -47.18 -13.98
N HIS A 732 16.53 -47.76 -15.14
CA HIS A 732 17.00 -49.08 -15.56
C HIS A 732 17.52 -49.02 -17.00
N LYS A 733 18.31 -50.03 -17.38
CA LYS A 733 18.93 -50.12 -18.71
C LYS A 733 17.92 -50.47 -19.80
#